data_AF-A0A0D7KIN3-F1
#
_entry.id   AF-A0A0D7KIN3-F1
#
_cell.length_a   1.000
_cell.length_b   1.000
_cell.length_c   1.000
_cell.angle_alpha   90.00
_cell.angle_beta   90.00
_cell.angle_gamma   90.00
#
_symmetry.space_group_name_H-M   'P 1'
#
loop_
_entity.id
_entity.type
_entity.pdbx_description
1 polymer ?
#
loop_
_entity_poly.entity_id
_entity_poly.type
_entity_poly.pdbx_seq_one_letter_code
_entity_poly.pdbx_strand_id
1 'polypeptide(L)'
;MEKSMQSAEYAAGYGHIRVVWAHDIQRIHELRIEKRVNEHARLHMRALLAEERGDRDIEAYDYGKSVKVEQLGDDGSVVRTLFCGQVMTRTIQAERSVYVLTLEAISWSYELDVRPKSRSFQPEHTTYEDVLERVLKDYARSDSIDTASEGSTLGSFTLQYEETDWSFLKRMASRLGTVLVPEITAESPKLFFGLPAGKHWRLDEQEPYRVRKSFRSLLGHEEQKLLFGSGFGSSSSTVYSLESGRCFVLGDRVSLPSGLKTVVTEIVSEMKSGLLLHTYQLCAEEDVICLRKENWQATGAVLSGIVIGVQRDRVRLRLDMDGEDAVSEGCWFPYVTSYAAEGNSGLYWMPEPGDRAQLYLPSMHEAEAVVRGSLRQHADVDKPDEKVWSSKRGKRISMGSTELKLEAGGGLNIRLNEGSGVHIHSMNSLAISGRDIMVKAGQQVSMKAGHSLYLRGGESSLILDGESDIRSDLLHQEGTARSPVHVTPLTPVPEPPLMTVEAYEAGQAAKTAAAESQGVTGAQIGLLAGAALSLLGMIPAAGVVGSLVGSALSVLGMMSSSSGFRIGLPSGGGGGTATGPLSEEEMIQIEMQREFAILLGKVFTDARGWRNPETKESLVRFLLTLNKGMEMAASKIPQDVRVANRNLSKALDFYSSIDRWDLPNR
;
A
#
# COMPACT_ATOMS: atom_id res chain seq x y z
N MET A 1 -47.65 3.56 63.68
CA MET A 1 -48.62 3.30 62.58
C MET A 1 -48.84 4.59 61.79
N GLU A 2 -47.74 5.27 61.45
CA GLU A 2 -47.60 6.49 60.65
C GLU A 2 -46.12 6.47 60.21
N LYS A 3 -45.83 6.82 58.95
CA LYS A 3 -44.57 6.58 58.21
C LYS A 3 -44.41 5.20 57.56
N SER A 4 -45.30 4.90 56.62
CA SER A 4 -44.99 4.08 55.44
C SER A 4 -46.00 4.35 54.32
N MET A 5 -46.23 5.63 54.00
CA MET A 5 -46.78 6.02 52.70
C MET A 5 -45.62 6.58 51.89
N GLN A 6 -44.82 5.67 51.32
CA GLN A 6 -43.95 6.03 50.21
C GLN A 6 -44.87 6.29 49.01
N SER A 7 -45.11 7.58 48.76
CA SER A 7 -45.51 8.21 47.51
C SER A 7 -45.73 7.23 46.34
N ALA A 8 -46.97 6.80 46.14
CA ALA A 8 -47.42 6.33 44.84
C ALA A 8 -47.36 7.54 43.89
N GLU A 9 -46.42 7.55 42.93
CA GLU A 9 -46.46 8.51 41.83
C GLU A 9 -47.81 8.33 41.12
N TYR A 10 -48.69 9.32 41.25
CA TYR A 10 -50.00 9.32 40.62
C TYR A 10 -49.83 9.42 39.11
N ALA A 11 -50.49 8.55 38.34
CA ALA A 11 -50.45 8.62 36.89
C ALA A 11 -51.12 9.92 36.39
N ALA A 12 -50.42 10.70 35.57
CA ALA A 12 -50.93 11.97 35.09
C ALA A 12 -52.17 11.79 34.20
N GLY A 13 -53.28 12.41 34.55
CA GLY A 13 -54.45 12.53 33.65
C GLY A 13 -54.31 13.68 32.64
N TYR A 14 -55.27 13.82 31.72
CA TYR A 14 -55.29 14.91 30.72
C TYR A 14 -55.13 16.33 31.31
N GLY A 15 -55.68 16.60 32.50
CA GLY A 15 -55.55 17.91 33.16
C GLY A 15 -54.13 18.24 33.65
N HIS A 16 -53.26 17.24 33.72
CA HIS A 16 -51.86 17.38 34.13
C HIS A 16 -50.91 17.47 32.93
N ILE A 17 -51.42 17.60 31.70
CA ILE A 17 -50.60 17.67 30.50
C ILE A 17 -50.81 19.02 29.86
N ARG A 18 -49.72 19.78 29.68
CA ARG A 18 -49.71 21.05 28.97
C ARG A 18 -48.87 20.94 27.72
N VAL A 19 -49.41 21.42 26.61
CA VAL A 19 -48.65 21.58 25.38
C VAL A 19 -48.33 23.06 25.22
N VAL A 20 -47.03 23.37 25.21
CA VAL A 20 -46.55 24.74 24.98
C VAL A 20 -46.24 24.84 23.49
N TRP A 21 -47.08 25.59 22.78
CA TRP A 21 -46.99 25.81 21.35
C TRP A 21 -47.61 27.17 20.98
N ALA A 22 -47.48 27.57 19.71
CA ALA A 22 -47.98 28.86 19.22
C ALA A 22 -49.51 28.92 19.09
N HIS A 23 -50.18 27.76 19.06
CA HIS A 23 -51.63 27.64 18.93
C HIS A 23 -52.28 27.22 20.24
N ASP A 24 -53.48 27.74 20.49
CA ASP A 24 -54.23 27.48 21.71
C ASP A 24 -54.93 26.11 21.61
N ILE A 25 -54.38 25.11 22.30
CA ILE A 25 -54.94 23.76 22.36
C ILE A 25 -56.02 23.71 23.44
N GLN A 26 -57.26 23.47 23.04
CA GLN A 26 -58.40 23.40 23.95
C GLN A 26 -58.48 22.05 24.66
N ARG A 27 -58.27 20.94 23.92
CA ARG A 27 -58.36 19.59 24.47
C ARG A 27 -57.52 18.58 23.69
N ILE A 28 -56.75 17.76 24.39
CA ILE A 28 -56.01 16.65 23.77
C ILE A 28 -56.93 15.42 23.69
N HIS A 29 -56.98 14.78 22.52
CA HIS A 29 -57.72 13.53 22.28
C HIS A 29 -56.80 12.31 22.30
N GLU A 30 -55.64 12.42 21.68
CA GLU A 30 -54.64 11.37 21.60
C GLU A 30 -53.26 12.00 21.77
N LEU A 31 -52.39 11.35 22.53
CA LEU A 31 -51.01 11.75 22.71
C LEU A 31 -50.17 10.49 22.76
N ARG A 32 -49.15 10.44 21.90
CA ARG A 32 -48.19 9.35 21.82
C ARG A 32 -46.78 9.91 21.66
N ILE A 33 -45.89 9.56 22.57
CA ILE A 33 -44.48 9.97 22.54
C ILE A 33 -43.63 8.71 22.48
N GLU A 34 -42.86 8.55 21.41
CA GLU A 34 -41.94 7.44 21.19
C GLU A 34 -40.50 7.89 21.41
N LYS A 35 -39.79 7.17 22.26
CA LYS A 35 -38.39 7.44 22.61
C LYS A 35 -37.63 6.13 22.52
N ARG A 36 -36.50 6.13 21.83
CA ARG A 36 -35.70 4.91 21.69
C ARG A 36 -34.24 5.29 21.60
N VAL A 37 -33.37 4.46 22.16
CA VAL A 37 -31.93 4.57 21.87
C VAL A 37 -31.73 4.52 20.35
N ASN A 38 -30.69 5.17 19.86
CA ASN A 38 -30.30 5.19 18.45
C ASN A 38 -31.30 5.86 17.49
N GLU A 39 -32.49 6.27 17.93
CA GLU A 39 -33.50 6.91 17.08
C GLU A 39 -33.86 8.30 17.62
N HIS A 40 -34.36 9.19 16.75
CA HIS A 40 -34.96 10.45 17.20
C HIS A 40 -36.30 10.20 17.89
N ALA A 41 -36.59 10.95 18.95
CA ALA A 41 -37.88 10.84 19.61
C ALA A 41 -38.97 11.50 18.75
N ARG A 42 -40.17 10.93 18.78
CA ARG A 42 -41.30 11.39 17.97
C ARG A 42 -42.51 11.63 18.85
N LEU A 43 -43.25 12.68 18.53
CA LEU A 43 -44.53 13.02 19.11
C LEU A 43 -45.59 12.89 18.03
N HIS A 44 -46.64 12.15 18.33
CA HIS A 44 -47.89 12.14 17.59
C HIS A 44 -49.00 12.60 18.53
N MET A 45 -49.75 13.61 18.13
CA MET A 45 -50.80 14.18 18.95
C MET A 45 -52.02 14.52 18.10
N ARG A 46 -53.20 14.22 18.63
CA ARG A 46 -54.47 14.67 18.10
C ARG A 46 -55.17 15.53 19.13
N ALA A 47 -55.58 16.73 18.75
CA ALA A 47 -56.14 17.70 19.67
C ALA A 47 -57.21 18.59 19.02
N LEU A 48 -58.09 19.15 19.84
CA LEU A 48 -59.06 20.16 19.47
C LEU A 48 -58.46 21.55 19.64
N LEU A 49 -58.53 22.36 18.60
CA LEU A 49 -58.12 23.77 18.61
C LEU A 49 -59.29 24.67 19.00
N ALA A 50 -58.99 25.84 19.58
CA ALA A 50 -60.00 26.84 19.89
C ALA A 50 -60.63 27.44 18.63
N GLU A 51 -61.97 27.47 18.58
CA GLU A 51 -62.76 27.97 17.43
C GLU A 51 -62.44 29.43 17.07
N GLU A 52 -62.06 30.24 18.06
CA GLU A 52 -61.80 31.67 17.97
C GLU A 52 -60.63 32.05 17.03
N ARG A 53 -59.75 31.08 16.69
CA ARG A 53 -58.56 31.30 15.86
C ARG A 53 -58.44 30.36 14.64
N GLY A 54 -59.44 29.50 14.39
CA GLY A 54 -59.35 28.40 13.42
C GLY A 54 -58.81 28.78 12.04
N ASP A 55 -59.32 29.86 11.43
CA ASP A 55 -58.88 30.27 10.08
C ASP A 55 -57.43 30.78 10.05
N ARG A 56 -56.98 31.46 11.11
CA ARG A 56 -55.58 31.91 11.24
C ARG A 56 -54.62 30.75 11.49
N ASP A 57 -55.08 29.74 12.20
CA ASP A 57 -54.28 28.55 12.50
C ASP A 57 -54.09 27.68 11.25
N ILE A 58 -55.04 27.68 10.30
CA ILE A 58 -54.93 26.98 9.01
C ILE A 58 -53.80 27.58 8.14
N GLU A 59 -53.68 28.90 8.08
CA GLU A 59 -52.70 29.57 7.22
C GLU A 59 -51.27 29.62 7.79
N ALA A 60 -51.08 29.29 9.07
CA ALA A 60 -49.77 29.36 9.71
C ALA A 60 -48.72 28.40 9.08
N TYR A 61 -47.46 28.81 9.05
CA TYR A 61 -46.35 27.92 8.70
C TYR A 61 -45.59 27.54 9.95
N ASP A 62 -45.69 26.28 10.39
CA ASP A 62 -45.08 25.82 11.65
C ASP A 62 -43.95 24.82 11.50
N TYR A 63 -43.63 24.40 10.28
CA TYR A 63 -42.51 23.48 10.06
C TYR A 63 -41.22 24.02 10.70
N GLY A 64 -40.56 23.20 11.52
CA GLY A 64 -39.35 23.57 12.26
C GLY A 64 -39.59 24.39 13.54
N LYS A 65 -40.83 24.82 13.85
CA LYS A 65 -41.11 25.53 15.10
C LYS A 65 -41.12 24.59 16.31
N SER A 66 -40.78 25.13 17.46
CA SER A 66 -40.72 24.42 18.74
C SER A 66 -42.11 24.02 19.25
N VAL A 67 -42.23 22.78 19.74
CA VAL A 67 -43.38 22.28 20.50
C VAL A 67 -42.87 21.53 21.73
N LYS A 68 -43.45 21.82 22.90
CA LYS A 68 -43.12 21.15 24.16
C LYS A 68 -44.34 20.52 24.78
N VAL A 69 -44.17 19.32 25.34
CA VAL A 69 -45.18 18.63 26.14
C VAL A 69 -44.65 18.55 27.57
N GLU A 70 -45.38 19.14 28.49
CA GLU A 70 -45.02 19.26 29.91
C GLU A 70 -46.05 18.55 30.78
N GLN A 71 -45.58 17.95 31.86
CA GLN A 71 -46.41 17.42 32.92
C GLN A 71 -46.51 18.45 34.05
N LEU A 72 -47.73 18.74 34.46
CA LEU A 72 -48.07 19.66 35.55
C LEU A 72 -48.37 18.89 36.84
N GLY A 73 -48.07 19.51 37.98
CA GLY A 73 -48.50 19.06 39.30
C GLY A 73 -49.91 19.56 39.63
N ASP A 74 -50.45 19.10 40.75
CA ASP A 74 -51.77 19.53 41.25
C ASP A 74 -51.85 21.04 41.52
N ASP A 75 -50.69 21.68 41.77
CA ASP A 75 -50.53 23.12 41.99
C ASP A 75 -50.34 23.91 40.68
N GLY A 76 -50.36 23.25 39.52
CA GLY A 76 -50.12 23.86 38.21
C GLY A 76 -48.65 24.15 37.92
N SER A 77 -47.72 23.76 38.80
CA SER A 77 -46.28 23.87 38.55
C SER A 77 -45.82 22.84 37.52
N VAL A 78 -44.77 23.15 36.75
CA VAL A 78 -44.18 22.19 35.81
C VAL A 78 -43.36 21.18 36.60
N VAL A 79 -43.82 19.93 36.62
CA VAL A 79 -43.12 18.82 37.26
C VAL A 79 -41.95 18.36 36.39
N ARG A 80 -42.20 18.17 35.08
CA ARG A 80 -41.18 17.74 34.11
C ARG A 80 -41.60 18.01 32.67
N THR A 81 -40.62 18.08 31.77
CA THR A 81 -40.85 18.07 30.32
C THR A 81 -40.84 16.63 29.83
N LEU A 82 -41.89 16.23 29.11
CA LEU A 82 -42.03 14.89 28.52
C LEU A 82 -41.43 14.81 27.11
N PHE A 83 -41.49 15.91 26.36
CA PHE A 83 -40.97 16.02 25.00
C PHE A 83 -40.74 17.49 24.63
N CYS A 84 -39.66 17.77 23.91
CA CYS A 84 -39.36 19.04 23.27
C CYS A 84 -38.79 18.76 21.87
N GLY A 85 -39.39 19.36 20.85
CA GLY A 85 -39.03 19.06 19.47
C GLY A 85 -39.53 20.08 18.47
N GLN A 86 -39.34 19.78 17.19
CA GLN A 86 -39.77 20.57 16.06
C GLN A 86 -40.97 19.94 15.38
N VAL A 87 -41.92 20.78 14.95
CA VAL A 87 -43.06 20.35 14.15
C VAL A 87 -42.60 19.89 12.76
N MET A 88 -43.03 18.70 12.38
CA MET A 88 -42.76 18.08 11.08
C MET A 88 -43.95 18.18 10.14
N THR A 89 -45.10 17.71 10.61
CA THR A 89 -46.34 17.75 9.85
C THR A 89 -47.46 18.22 10.76
N ARG A 90 -48.38 18.97 10.18
CA ARG A 90 -49.61 19.39 10.85
C ARG A 90 -50.75 19.27 9.86
N THR A 91 -51.84 18.67 10.30
CA THR A 91 -53.06 18.50 9.51
C THR A 91 -54.23 19.01 10.34
N ILE A 92 -54.97 19.98 9.83
CA ILE A 92 -56.16 20.52 10.49
C ILE A 92 -57.38 20.08 9.68
N GLN A 93 -58.29 19.37 10.34
CA GLN A 93 -59.59 18.98 9.80
C GLN A 93 -60.66 19.89 10.39
N ALA A 94 -61.35 20.66 9.54
CA ALA A 94 -62.42 21.55 9.93
C ALA A 94 -63.77 20.96 9.53
N GLU A 95 -64.58 20.54 10.51
CA GLU A 95 -65.95 20.06 10.28
C GLU A 95 -66.94 20.83 11.18
N ARG A 96 -67.87 21.57 10.56
CA ARG A 96 -68.95 22.29 11.28
C ARG A 96 -68.44 23.14 12.46
N SER A 97 -67.39 23.93 12.21
CA SER A 97 -66.70 24.80 13.17
C SER A 97 -65.89 24.08 14.27
N VAL A 98 -65.69 22.77 14.15
CA VAL A 98 -64.78 22.00 15.00
C VAL A 98 -63.47 21.80 14.25
N TYR A 99 -62.36 22.29 14.82
CA TYR A 99 -61.03 22.19 14.23
C TYR A 99 -60.20 21.14 14.96
N VAL A 100 -59.98 19.99 14.32
CA VAL A 100 -59.19 18.88 14.86
C VAL A 100 -57.80 18.90 14.24
N LEU A 101 -56.78 19.07 15.08
CA LEU A 101 -55.38 19.01 14.71
C LEU A 101 -54.85 17.58 14.86
N THR A 102 -54.09 17.13 13.85
CA THR A 102 -53.11 16.04 13.97
C THR A 102 -51.72 16.64 13.79
N LEU A 103 -50.88 16.48 14.81
CA LEU A 103 -49.53 17.03 14.88
C LEU A 103 -48.51 15.88 14.94
N GLU A 104 -47.49 15.96 14.10
CA GLU A 104 -46.27 15.16 14.22
C GLU A 104 -45.08 16.07 14.47
N ALA A 105 -44.29 15.73 15.49
CA ALA A 105 -43.07 16.44 15.81
C ALA A 105 -41.93 15.47 16.11
N ILE A 106 -40.70 15.94 15.94
CA ILE A 106 -39.47 15.17 16.17
C ILE A 106 -38.55 15.90 17.13
N SER A 107 -37.74 15.19 17.92
CA SER A 107 -36.77 15.83 18.82
C SER A 107 -35.74 16.67 18.06
N TRP A 108 -35.16 17.66 18.73
CA TRP A 108 -34.12 18.54 18.16
C TRP A 108 -32.86 17.80 17.68
N SER A 109 -32.61 16.57 18.16
CA SER A 109 -31.55 15.72 17.60
C SER A 109 -31.69 15.45 16.10
N TYR A 110 -32.88 15.63 15.52
CA TYR A 110 -33.11 15.49 14.09
C TYR A 110 -32.33 16.50 13.23
N GLU A 111 -31.92 17.65 13.79
CA GLU A 111 -31.07 18.60 13.05
C GLU A 111 -29.76 17.96 12.56
N LEU A 112 -29.26 16.96 13.30
CA LEU A 112 -28.08 16.18 12.93
C LEU A 112 -28.34 15.20 11.77
N ASP A 113 -29.60 14.94 11.41
CA ASP A 113 -30.01 13.94 10.42
C ASP A 113 -30.62 14.57 9.14
N VAL A 114 -30.42 15.88 8.92
CA VAL A 114 -31.03 16.61 7.80
C VAL A 114 -30.18 16.56 6.53
N ARG A 115 -28.87 16.79 6.63
CA ARG A 115 -27.98 16.92 5.47
C ARG A 115 -26.80 15.95 5.54
N PRO A 116 -26.58 15.14 4.51
CA PRO A 116 -25.33 14.40 4.35
C PRO A 116 -24.15 15.37 4.32
N LYS A 117 -23.05 14.97 4.96
CA LYS A 117 -21.79 15.69 4.95
C LYS A 117 -20.66 14.73 4.67
N SER A 118 -19.54 15.29 4.24
CA SER A 118 -18.32 14.54 4.05
C SER A 118 -17.16 15.27 4.74
N ARG A 119 -16.43 14.59 5.62
CA ARG A 119 -15.27 15.11 6.37
C ARG A 119 -14.37 13.97 6.79
N SER A 120 -13.08 14.24 6.92
CA SER A 120 -12.10 13.26 7.38
C SER A 120 -11.60 13.53 8.80
N PHE A 121 -11.26 12.46 9.50
CA PHE A 121 -10.70 12.49 10.85
C PHE A 121 -9.45 11.60 10.88
N GLN A 122 -8.33 12.18 11.31
CA GLN A 122 -7.01 11.56 11.24
C GLN A 122 -6.58 11.13 12.64
N PRO A 123 -6.16 9.87 12.86
CA PRO A 123 -6.18 9.24 14.19
C PRO A 123 -5.04 9.61 15.12
N GLU A 124 -3.95 10.24 14.66
CA GLU A 124 -2.67 10.29 15.41
C GLU A 124 -2.87 10.80 16.85
N HIS A 125 -3.78 11.77 17.05
CA HIS A 125 -4.20 12.26 18.36
C HIS A 125 -5.72 12.55 18.50
N THR A 126 -6.56 12.09 17.57
CA THR A 126 -8.01 12.41 17.60
C THR A 126 -8.79 11.41 18.45
N THR A 127 -9.44 11.94 19.49
CA THR A 127 -10.34 11.23 20.39
C THR A 127 -11.78 11.20 19.86
N TYR A 128 -12.63 10.32 20.41
CA TYR A 128 -14.07 10.37 20.12
C TYR A 128 -14.72 11.67 20.61
N GLU A 129 -14.20 12.27 21.68
CA GLU A 129 -14.64 13.58 22.18
C GLU A 129 -14.34 14.68 21.16
N ASP A 130 -13.13 14.72 20.59
CA ASP A 130 -12.77 15.67 19.52
C ASP A 130 -13.69 15.53 18.29
N VAL A 131 -14.09 14.29 17.96
CA VAL A 131 -15.03 14.02 16.87
C VAL A 131 -16.40 14.60 17.20
N LEU A 132 -16.92 14.35 18.41
CA LEU A 132 -18.21 14.87 18.86
C LEU A 132 -18.22 16.40 18.84
N GLU A 133 -17.20 17.05 19.40
CA GLU A 133 -17.06 18.51 19.40
C GLU A 133 -17.03 19.08 17.98
N ARG A 134 -16.22 18.49 17.08
CA ARG A 134 -16.11 18.94 15.69
C ARG A 134 -17.41 18.74 14.91
N VAL A 135 -18.16 17.68 15.17
CA VAL A 135 -19.47 17.43 14.54
C VAL A 135 -20.53 18.40 15.05
N LEU A 136 -20.57 18.63 16.36
CA LEU A 136 -21.60 19.45 16.99
C LEU A 136 -21.36 20.95 16.86
N LYS A 137 -20.13 21.40 16.57
CA LYS A 137 -19.79 22.83 16.40
C LYS A 137 -20.68 23.58 15.41
N ASP A 138 -21.23 22.89 14.41
CA ASP A 138 -22.11 23.49 13.39
C ASP A 138 -23.52 23.83 13.94
N TYR A 139 -23.87 23.38 15.15
CA TYR A 139 -25.22 23.46 15.72
C TYR A 139 -25.28 24.37 16.95
N ALA A 140 -26.28 25.25 17.00
CA ALA A 140 -26.38 26.23 18.09
C ALA A 140 -26.86 25.58 19.40
N ARG A 141 -26.13 25.82 20.50
CA ARG A 141 -26.45 25.29 21.84
C ARG A 141 -26.51 23.76 21.89
N SER A 142 -25.90 23.08 20.93
CA SER A 142 -25.73 21.63 20.98
C SER A 142 -24.70 21.23 22.01
N ASP A 143 -24.79 19.99 22.47
CA ASP A 143 -23.96 19.48 23.55
C ASP A 143 -23.93 17.94 23.51
N SER A 144 -22.87 17.35 24.05
CA SER A 144 -22.76 15.91 24.17
C SER A 144 -22.13 15.49 25.49
N ILE A 145 -22.60 14.38 26.03
CA ILE A 145 -21.95 13.70 27.15
C ILE A 145 -21.46 12.35 26.65
N ASP A 146 -20.15 12.15 26.69
CA ASP A 146 -19.52 10.87 26.40
C ASP A 146 -19.47 10.00 27.66
N THR A 147 -20.10 8.84 27.61
CA THR A 147 -20.11 7.86 28.71
C THR A 147 -19.48 6.53 28.31
N ALA A 148 -18.90 6.44 27.11
CA ALA A 148 -18.49 5.16 26.52
C ALA A 148 -17.06 5.14 25.99
N SER A 149 -16.52 6.26 25.48
CA SER A 149 -15.19 6.22 24.87
C SER A 149 -14.06 6.14 25.89
N GLU A 150 -14.28 6.62 27.12
CA GLU A 150 -13.27 6.74 28.18
C GLU A 150 -11.98 7.46 27.72
N GLY A 151 -12.11 8.42 26.78
CA GLY A 151 -10.98 9.16 26.20
C GLY A 151 -10.19 8.38 25.15
N SER A 152 -10.76 7.30 24.61
CA SER A 152 -10.13 6.50 23.56
C SER A 152 -9.97 7.30 22.24
N THR A 153 -8.92 6.95 21.50
CA THR A 153 -8.67 7.49 20.17
C THR A 153 -9.32 6.64 19.09
N LEU A 154 -9.52 7.21 17.90
CA LEU A 154 -10.13 6.52 16.76
C LEU A 154 -9.32 5.30 16.27
N GLY A 155 -8.02 5.25 16.56
CA GLY A 155 -7.11 4.14 16.21
C GLY A 155 -6.80 3.97 14.72
N SER A 156 -7.63 4.51 13.82
CA SER A 156 -7.47 4.43 12.37
C SER A 156 -8.11 5.63 11.66
N PHE A 157 -7.75 5.83 10.38
CA PHE A 157 -8.39 6.83 9.53
C PHE A 157 -9.90 6.66 9.57
N THR A 158 -10.61 7.77 9.80
CA THR A 158 -12.07 7.78 9.88
C THR A 158 -12.66 8.78 8.91
N LEU A 159 -13.69 8.37 8.18
CA LEU A 159 -14.28 9.17 7.12
C LEU A 159 -15.80 9.24 7.30
N GLN A 160 -16.35 10.43 7.50
CA GLN A 160 -17.76 10.67 7.21
C GLN A 160 -17.87 10.89 5.70
N TYR A 161 -18.58 10.04 4.98
CA TYR A 161 -18.74 10.14 3.53
C TYR A 161 -20.19 10.02 3.15
N GLU A 162 -20.80 11.12 2.69
CA GLU A 162 -22.22 11.17 2.33
C GLU A 162 -23.16 10.67 3.46
N GLU A 163 -22.72 10.80 4.72
CA GLU A 163 -23.50 10.43 5.90
C GLU A 163 -23.99 11.70 6.60
N THR A 164 -25.20 11.65 7.15
CA THR A 164 -25.65 12.67 8.10
C THR A 164 -24.81 12.62 9.38
N ASP A 165 -24.75 13.71 10.12
CA ASP A 165 -24.01 13.76 11.38
C ASP A 165 -24.57 12.75 12.39
N TRP A 166 -25.88 12.55 12.44
CA TRP A 166 -26.52 11.53 13.26
C TRP A 166 -26.11 10.11 12.86
N SER A 167 -26.17 9.77 11.57
CA SER A 167 -25.79 8.44 11.07
C SER A 167 -24.31 8.16 11.33
N PHE A 168 -23.46 9.17 11.13
CA PHE A 168 -22.03 9.10 11.42
C PHE A 168 -21.76 8.86 12.91
N LEU A 169 -22.35 9.64 13.81
CA LEU A 169 -22.16 9.45 15.26
C LEU A 169 -22.71 8.10 15.74
N LYS A 170 -23.84 7.64 15.17
CA LYS A 170 -24.40 6.31 15.42
C LYS A 170 -23.44 5.20 14.98
N ARG A 171 -22.74 5.40 13.85
CA ARG A 171 -21.68 4.49 13.38
C ARG A 171 -20.47 4.51 14.30
N MET A 172 -20.03 5.69 14.77
CA MET A 172 -18.95 5.82 15.74
C MET A 172 -19.28 5.11 17.06
N ALA A 173 -20.50 5.28 17.59
CA ALA A 173 -20.96 4.57 18.78
C ALA A 173 -20.91 3.05 18.58
N SER A 174 -21.29 2.56 17.39
CA SER A 174 -21.25 1.12 17.09
C SER A 174 -19.84 0.52 17.06
N ARG A 175 -18.78 1.31 16.84
CA ARG A 175 -17.39 0.83 16.91
C ARG A 175 -16.98 0.44 18.33
N LEU A 176 -17.55 1.12 19.31
CA LEU A 176 -17.37 0.86 20.73
C LEU A 176 -18.43 -0.10 21.28
N GLY A 177 -19.27 -0.67 20.40
CA GLY A 177 -20.38 -1.54 20.79
C GLY A 177 -21.48 -0.81 21.56
N THR A 178 -21.53 0.52 21.53
CA THR A 178 -22.46 1.34 22.32
C THR A 178 -23.55 1.97 21.46
N VAL A 179 -24.44 2.74 22.09
CA VAL A 179 -25.59 3.41 21.45
C VAL A 179 -25.53 4.92 21.60
N LEU A 180 -26.26 5.62 20.74
CA LEU A 180 -26.48 7.07 20.81
C LEU A 180 -27.83 7.33 21.47
N VAL A 181 -27.92 8.21 22.46
CA VAL A 181 -29.19 8.52 23.15
C VAL A 181 -29.50 10.00 23.02
N PRO A 182 -30.61 10.43 22.38
CA PRO A 182 -30.94 11.84 22.31
C PRO A 182 -31.46 12.36 23.65
N GLU A 183 -31.10 13.59 24.00
CA GLU A 183 -31.76 14.37 25.04
C GLU A 183 -32.98 15.07 24.43
N ILE A 184 -34.14 14.79 24.99
CA ILE A 184 -35.44 15.08 24.36
C ILE A 184 -36.22 16.17 25.10
N THR A 185 -35.67 16.71 26.18
CA THR A 185 -36.26 17.80 26.96
C THR A 185 -35.65 19.16 26.61
N ALA A 186 -34.50 19.16 25.93
CA ALA A 186 -33.80 20.36 25.48
C ALA A 186 -34.37 20.92 24.15
N GLU A 187 -34.21 22.23 23.96
CA GLU A 187 -34.60 22.94 22.73
C GLU A 187 -33.39 23.17 21.80
N SER A 188 -32.49 22.18 21.79
CA SER A 188 -31.30 22.13 20.94
C SER A 188 -30.82 20.68 20.83
N PRO A 189 -29.99 20.34 19.81
CA PRO A 189 -29.48 18.99 19.63
C PRO A 189 -28.52 18.62 20.77
N LYS A 190 -29.01 17.87 21.75
CA LYS A 190 -28.21 17.32 22.83
C LYS A 190 -28.27 15.80 22.81
N LEU A 191 -27.17 15.13 23.11
CA LEU A 191 -27.09 13.67 23.08
C LEU A 191 -26.11 13.09 24.09
N PHE A 192 -26.28 11.81 24.39
CA PHE A 192 -25.30 10.99 25.08
C PHE A 192 -24.67 10.05 24.07
N PHE A 193 -23.34 10.04 24.05
CA PHE A 193 -22.54 9.08 23.31
C PHE A 193 -22.24 7.91 24.25
N GLY A 194 -23.14 6.92 24.23
CA GLY A 194 -23.22 5.86 25.21
C GLY A 194 -24.51 5.88 26.02
N LEU A 195 -24.69 4.84 26.86
CA LEU A 195 -25.80 4.81 27.80
C LEU A 195 -25.56 5.84 28.93
N PRO A 196 -26.56 6.67 29.28
CA PRO A 196 -26.43 7.54 30.43
C PRO A 196 -26.42 6.73 31.74
N ALA A 197 -25.80 7.30 32.79
CA ALA A 197 -25.74 6.67 34.11
C ALA A 197 -27.13 6.48 34.76
N GLY A 198 -28.11 7.32 34.38
CA GLY A 198 -29.51 7.18 34.78
C GLY A 198 -29.77 7.10 36.28
N LYS A 199 -31.03 6.85 36.66
CA LYS A 199 -31.43 6.49 38.02
C LYS A 199 -31.60 4.99 38.15
N HIS A 200 -31.51 4.50 39.38
CA HIS A 200 -31.79 3.11 39.70
C HIS A 200 -33.18 2.97 40.34
N TRP A 201 -34.03 2.13 39.75
CA TRP A 201 -35.38 1.84 40.19
C TRP A 201 -35.51 0.38 40.59
N ARG A 202 -36.39 0.10 41.56
CA ARG A 202 -36.77 -1.26 41.93
C ARG A 202 -38.25 -1.45 41.65
N LEU A 203 -38.57 -2.50 40.90
CA LEU A 203 -39.93 -2.90 40.64
C LEU A 203 -40.46 -3.69 41.83
N ASP A 204 -41.68 -3.41 42.25
CA ASP A 204 -42.33 -4.14 43.35
C ASP A 204 -42.73 -5.56 42.89
N GLU A 205 -42.77 -6.53 43.81
CA GLU A 205 -43.06 -7.95 43.49
C GLU A 205 -44.43 -8.17 42.81
N GLN A 206 -45.37 -7.24 43.02
CA GLN A 206 -46.74 -7.33 42.54
C GLN A 206 -46.95 -6.61 41.19
N GLU A 207 -45.95 -5.90 40.66
CA GLU A 207 -46.09 -5.19 39.37
C GLU A 207 -45.93 -6.16 38.18
N PRO A 208 -46.93 -6.29 37.31
CA PRO A 208 -46.87 -7.22 36.20
C PRO A 208 -45.94 -6.71 35.09
N TYR A 209 -45.09 -7.60 34.58
CA TYR A 209 -44.28 -7.35 33.39
C TYR A 209 -44.37 -8.54 32.43
N ARG A 210 -44.21 -8.27 31.14
CA ARG A 210 -44.20 -9.29 30.07
C ARG A 210 -42.77 -9.58 29.66
N VAL A 211 -42.45 -10.85 29.44
CA VAL A 211 -41.14 -11.27 28.92
C VAL A 211 -41.30 -11.75 27.50
N ARG A 212 -40.53 -11.16 26.57
CA ARG A 212 -40.43 -11.62 25.19
C ARG A 212 -39.00 -12.06 24.91
N LYS A 213 -38.81 -13.37 24.79
CA LYS A 213 -37.55 -13.92 24.29
C LYS A 213 -37.62 -13.99 22.76
N SER A 214 -36.74 -13.24 22.10
CA SER A 214 -36.61 -13.31 20.65
C SER A 214 -35.42 -14.21 20.32
N PHE A 215 -35.67 -15.30 19.62
CA PHE A 215 -34.64 -16.25 19.19
C PHE A 215 -34.22 -15.90 17.77
N ARG A 216 -32.92 -15.89 17.51
CA ARG A 216 -32.37 -15.46 16.22
C ARG A 216 -32.68 -16.49 15.13
N SER A 217 -33.17 -16.04 13.97
CA SER A 217 -32.93 -16.74 12.71
C SER A 217 -31.64 -16.18 12.11
N LEU A 218 -30.70 -17.05 11.75
CA LEU A 218 -29.40 -16.68 11.15
C LEU A 218 -29.52 -16.15 9.70
N LEU A 219 -30.73 -16.11 9.13
CA LEU A 219 -31.00 -15.74 7.75
C LEU A 219 -32.08 -14.66 7.68
N GLY A 220 -31.71 -13.43 8.01
CA GLY A 220 -32.58 -12.27 7.90
C GLY A 220 -31.75 -11.03 7.63
N HIS A 221 -31.29 -10.89 6.39
CA HIS A 221 -31.00 -9.56 5.86
C HIS A 221 -32.31 -8.78 5.89
N GLU A 222 -32.24 -7.58 6.47
CA GLU A 222 -33.26 -6.52 6.41
C GLU A 222 -34.44 -6.66 7.41
N GLU A 223 -34.72 -5.55 8.11
CA GLU A 223 -35.94 -5.27 8.90
C GLU A 223 -36.02 -5.54 10.42
N GLN A 224 -34.92 -5.51 11.20
CA GLN A 224 -35.05 -5.22 12.65
C GLN A 224 -34.22 -4.01 13.08
N LYS A 225 -34.95 -2.93 13.45
CA LYS A 225 -34.48 -1.57 13.76
C LYS A 225 -33.60 -1.41 15.01
N LEU A 226 -33.07 -2.46 15.62
CA LEU A 226 -31.98 -2.46 16.62
C LEU A 226 -31.68 -3.91 16.97
N LEU A 227 -30.40 -4.28 16.93
CA LEU A 227 -29.91 -5.62 17.26
C LEU A 227 -29.26 -5.51 18.64
N PHE A 228 -29.81 -6.19 19.63
CA PHE A 228 -29.26 -6.33 20.98
C PHE A 228 -28.73 -7.77 21.11
N GLY A 229 -27.47 -7.96 21.48
CA GLY A 229 -26.93 -9.30 21.65
C GLY A 229 -25.44 -9.36 21.97
N SER A 230 -25.07 -10.37 22.73
CA SER A 230 -23.69 -10.64 23.14
C SER A 230 -22.81 -11.06 21.94
N GLY A 231 -21.58 -10.54 21.93
CA GLY A 231 -20.53 -11.02 21.05
C GLY A 231 -20.30 -12.51 21.26
N PHE A 232 -20.23 -13.25 20.15
CA PHE A 232 -19.96 -14.69 20.10
C PHE A 232 -20.88 -15.60 20.95
N GLY A 233 -21.92 -16.16 20.32
CA GLY A 233 -22.36 -17.52 20.64
C GLY A 233 -23.69 -17.75 21.37
N SER A 234 -24.52 -16.75 21.69
CA SER A 234 -25.87 -17.03 22.24
C SER A 234 -26.96 -16.16 21.62
N SER A 235 -27.74 -16.78 20.73
CA SER A 235 -28.77 -16.19 19.89
C SER A 235 -30.14 -16.06 20.59
N SER A 236 -30.20 -15.37 21.74
CA SER A 236 -31.47 -14.92 22.30
C SER A 236 -31.38 -13.54 22.95
N SER A 237 -31.94 -12.51 22.32
CA SER A 237 -32.15 -11.21 22.97
C SER A 237 -33.41 -11.30 23.81
N THR A 238 -33.29 -11.19 25.14
CA THR A 238 -34.46 -11.15 26.02
C THR A 238 -34.88 -9.70 26.24
N VAL A 239 -36.10 -9.38 25.83
CA VAL A 239 -36.69 -8.05 26.03
C VAL A 239 -37.84 -8.18 27.02
N TYR A 240 -37.82 -7.34 28.04
CA TYR A 240 -38.85 -7.23 29.06
C TYR A 240 -39.70 -6.00 28.76
N SER A 241 -41.02 -6.17 28.72
CA SER A 241 -41.96 -5.09 28.50
C SER A 241 -42.76 -4.82 29.77
N LEU A 242 -42.75 -3.57 30.22
CA LEU A 242 -43.41 -3.12 31.44
C LEU A 242 -44.33 -1.95 31.10
N GLU A 243 -45.57 -1.99 31.57
CA GLU A 243 -46.49 -0.83 31.51
C GLU A 243 -46.61 -0.24 32.91
N SER A 244 -46.33 1.06 33.06
CA SER A 244 -46.40 1.74 34.36
C SER A 244 -46.79 3.21 34.21
N GLY A 245 -47.40 3.78 35.26
CA GLY A 245 -47.63 5.22 35.39
C GLY A 245 -46.39 5.98 35.89
N ARG A 246 -45.37 5.27 36.39
CA ARG A 246 -44.08 5.88 36.76
C ARG A 246 -43.36 6.34 35.51
N CYS A 247 -42.62 7.45 35.61
CA CYS A 247 -41.90 8.07 34.50
C CYS A 247 -40.39 7.78 34.56
N PHE A 248 -39.95 6.74 33.85
CA PHE A 248 -38.52 6.43 33.64
C PHE A 248 -37.96 7.16 32.41
N VAL A 249 -36.64 7.26 32.34
CA VAL A 249 -35.90 7.86 31.21
C VAL A 249 -35.03 6.80 30.52
N LEU A 250 -34.67 7.02 29.25
CA LEU A 250 -33.74 6.15 28.53
C LEU A 250 -32.42 6.04 29.31
N GLY A 251 -31.92 4.82 29.49
CA GLY A 251 -30.72 4.52 30.28
C GLY A 251 -30.94 4.41 31.80
N ASP A 252 -32.16 4.61 32.31
CA ASP A 252 -32.48 4.24 33.69
C ASP A 252 -32.36 2.73 33.89
N ARG A 253 -31.88 2.33 35.08
CA ARG A 253 -31.69 0.93 35.45
C ARG A 253 -32.85 0.46 36.31
N VAL A 254 -33.55 -0.59 35.90
CA VAL A 254 -34.71 -1.16 36.59
C VAL A 254 -34.36 -2.58 37.07
N SER A 255 -34.39 -2.79 38.38
CA SER A 255 -34.29 -4.13 38.97
C SER A 255 -35.66 -4.80 38.92
N LEU A 256 -35.76 -5.91 38.18
CA LEU A 256 -36.97 -6.73 38.14
C LEU A 256 -37.12 -7.54 39.44
N PRO A 257 -38.33 -8.03 39.77
CA PRO A 257 -38.56 -8.86 40.96
C PRO A 257 -37.72 -10.14 41.01
N SER A 258 -37.30 -10.63 39.83
CA SER A 258 -36.35 -11.75 39.69
C SER A 258 -34.91 -11.44 40.17
N GLY A 259 -34.61 -10.19 40.51
CA GLY A 259 -33.26 -9.71 40.86
C GLY A 259 -32.41 -9.30 39.65
N LEU A 260 -32.89 -9.52 38.42
CA LEU A 260 -32.18 -9.12 37.21
C LEU A 260 -32.16 -7.59 37.08
N LYS A 261 -30.97 -7.02 36.84
CA LYS A 261 -30.80 -5.61 36.53
C LYS A 261 -30.98 -5.41 35.03
N THR A 262 -31.90 -4.54 34.66
CA THR A 262 -32.21 -4.21 33.26
C THR A 262 -32.08 -2.71 33.04
N VAL A 263 -31.99 -2.29 31.78
CA VAL A 263 -31.91 -0.87 31.39
C VAL A 263 -33.02 -0.52 30.40
N VAL A 264 -33.57 0.69 30.53
CA VAL A 264 -34.63 1.21 29.64
C VAL A 264 -34.04 1.61 28.28
N THR A 265 -34.49 0.95 27.21
CA THR A 265 -34.01 1.18 25.83
C THR A 265 -35.07 1.79 24.91
N GLU A 266 -36.35 1.64 25.25
CA GLU A 266 -37.49 2.19 24.51
C GLU A 266 -38.60 2.59 25.48
N ILE A 267 -39.27 3.70 25.17
CA ILE A 267 -40.39 4.25 25.92
C ILE A 267 -41.45 4.70 24.94
N VAL A 268 -42.65 4.16 25.08
CA VAL A 268 -43.85 4.63 24.37
C VAL A 268 -44.83 5.15 25.40
N SER A 269 -45.06 6.46 25.41
CA SER A 269 -45.96 7.12 26.36
C SER A 269 -47.26 7.45 25.66
N GLU A 270 -48.37 6.95 26.18
CA GLU A 270 -49.69 7.05 25.54
C GLU A 270 -50.78 7.39 26.56
N MET A 271 -51.79 8.13 26.12
CA MET A 271 -53.01 8.31 26.91
C MET A 271 -53.93 7.10 26.74
N LYS A 272 -54.11 6.33 27.82
CA LYS A 272 -55.00 5.15 27.87
C LYS A 272 -56.02 5.33 29.00
N SER A 273 -57.31 5.21 28.68
CA SER A 273 -58.41 5.36 29.65
C SER A 273 -58.36 6.65 30.49
N GLY A 274 -57.82 7.74 29.92
CA GLY A 274 -57.70 9.04 30.58
C GLY A 274 -56.44 9.26 31.42
N LEU A 275 -55.54 8.27 31.51
CA LEU A 275 -54.25 8.34 32.21
C LEU A 275 -53.09 8.23 31.22
N LEU A 276 -52.00 8.93 31.49
CA LEU A 276 -50.73 8.78 30.79
C LEU A 276 -50.02 7.53 31.31
N LEU A 277 -49.93 6.51 30.45
CA LEU A 277 -49.22 5.28 30.74
C LEU A 277 -47.99 5.16 29.84
N HIS A 278 -46.93 4.60 30.41
CA HIS A 278 -45.67 4.40 29.72
C HIS A 278 -45.42 2.91 29.53
N THR A 279 -45.24 2.50 28.28
CA THR A 279 -44.76 1.16 27.93
C THR A 279 -43.26 1.21 27.73
N TYR A 280 -42.53 0.51 28.57
CA TYR A 280 -41.08 0.41 28.56
C TYR A 280 -40.64 -0.88 27.88
N GLN A 281 -39.57 -0.82 27.10
CA GLN A 281 -38.77 -2.00 26.76
C GLN A 281 -37.45 -1.95 27.53
N LEU A 282 -37.15 -3.05 28.20
CA LEU A 282 -35.98 -3.24 29.03
C LEU A 282 -35.19 -4.46 28.52
N CYS A 283 -33.88 -4.43 28.66
CA CYS A 283 -33.02 -5.60 28.45
C CYS A 283 -31.89 -5.58 29.46
N ALA A 284 -31.10 -6.67 29.55
CA ALA A 284 -29.90 -6.66 30.36
C ALA A 284 -28.94 -5.57 29.86
N GLU A 285 -28.13 -4.98 30.74
CA GLU A 285 -27.24 -3.88 30.39
C GLU A 285 -26.17 -4.34 29.39
N GLU A 286 -25.67 -5.56 29.59
CA GLU A 286 -24.74 -6.27 28.69
C GLU A 286 -25.33 -6.61 27.32
N ASP A 287 -26.66 -6.59 27.16
CA ASP A 287 -27.33 -6.85 25.89
C ASP A 287 -27.47 -5.56 25.06
N VAL A 288 -27.20 -4.38 25.62
CA VAL A 288 -27.31 -3.08 24.91
C VAL A 288 -26.11 -2.82 24.02
N ILE A 289 -25.83 -3.78 23.14
CA ILE A 289 -24.71 -3.72 22.21
C ILE A 289 -25.24 -3.32 20.84
N CYS A 290 -24.69 -2.26 20.25
CA CYS A 290 -24.91 -1.98 18.84
C CYS A 290 -23.89 -2.74 18.00
N LEU A 291 -24.35 -3.61 17.10
CA LEU A 291 -23.45 -4.24 16.13
C LEU A 291 -22.73 -3.18 15.31
N ARG A 292 -21.42 -3.38 15.14
CA ARG A 292 -20.57 -2.51 14.36
C ARG A 292 -21.15 -2.29 12.97
N LYS A 293 -21.35 -1.02 12.63
CA LYS A 293 -21.79 -0.56 11.31
C LYS A 293 -20.61 0.01 10.57
N GLU A 294 -20.63 -0.14 9.25
CA GLU A 294 -19.67 0.52 8.36
C GLU A 294 -20.43 1.31 7.30
N ASN A 295 -19.74 2.28 6.69
CA ASN A 295 -20.30 3.08 5.63
C ASN A 295 -20.09 2.40 4.27
N TRP A 296 -21.14 1.74 3.78
CA TRP A 296 -21.10 1.07 2.48
C TRP A 296 -20.96 2.03 1.30
N GLN A 297 -21.47 3.26 1.42
CA GLN A 297 -21.41 4.26 0.35
C GLN A 297 -19.97 4.74 0.08
N ALA A 298 -19.07 4.58 1.07
CA ALA A 298 -17.65 4.88 0.90
C ALA A 298 -16.91 3.83 0.04
N THR A 299 -17.51 2.67 -0.22
CA THR A 299 -16.88 1.61 -1.02
C THR A 299 -16.65 2.08 -2.45
N GLY A 300 -15.40 2.02 -2.90
CA GLY A 300 -14.99 2.48 -4.23
C GLY A 300 -14.83 4.00 -4.34
N ALA A 301 -15.02 4.76 -3.25
CA ALA A 301 -14.87 6.20 -3.27
C ALA A 301 -13.42 6.61 -3.59
N VAL A 302 -13.29 7.70 -4.35
CA VAL A 302 -12.01 8.31 -4.73
C VAL A 302 -12.01 9.76 -4.27
N LEU A 303 -11.18 10.09 -3.30
CA LEU A 303 -11.07 11.42 -2.71
C LEU A 303 -9.80 12.10 -3.21
N SER A 304 -9.92 13.32 -3.72
CA SER A 304 -8.74 14.11 -4.14
C SER A 304 -8.10 14.81 -2.94
N GLY A 305 -6.78 14.92 -2.98
CA GLY A 305 -6.03 15.66 -1.98
C GLY A 305 -4.64 16.06 -2.44
N ILE A 306 -3.96 16.87 -1.65
CA ILE A 306 -2.60 17.33 -1.89
C ILE A 306 -1.64 16.54 -1.00
N VAL A 307 -0.55 16.05 -1.60
CA VAL A 307 0.54 15.40 -0.88
C VAL A 307 1.25 16.44 -0.04
N ILE A 308 1.29 16.24 1.28
CA ILE A 308 1.97 17.14 2.21
C ILE A 308 3.23 16.54 2.81
N GLY A 309 3.37 15.21 2.74
CA GLY A 309 4.50 14.49 3.29
C GLY A 309 4.69 13.15 2.60
N VAL A 310 5.93 12.73 2.49
CA VAL A 310 6.33 11.47 1.84
C VAL A 310 7.34 10.78 2.76
N GLN A 311 7.06 9.53 3.13
CA GLN A 311 7.94 8.72 3.95
C GLN A 311 7.96 7.29 3.41
N ARG A 312 9.10 6.88 2.84
CA ARG A 312 9.25 5.58 2.18
C ARG A 312 8.12 5.35 1.16
N ASP A 313 7.35 4.29 1.31
CA ASP A 313 6.22 3.84 0.50
C ASP A 313 4.87 4.46 0.92
N ARG A 314 4.88 5.44 1.83
CA ARG A 314 3.69 6.09 2.35
C ARG A 314 3.67 7.58 2.07
N VAL A 315 2.46 8.11 1.97
CA VAL A 315 2.21 9.54 1.79
C VAL A 315 1.19 10.03 2.80
N ARG A 316 1.33 11.29 3.20
CA ARG A 316 0.31 12.05 3.93
C ARG A 316 -0.43 12.94 2.96
N LEU A 317 -1.75 12.95 3.05
CA LEU A 317 -2.62 13.78 2.21
C LEU A 317 -3.41 14.78 3.05
N ARG A 318 -3.48 16.01 2.57
CA ARG A 318 -4.55 16.95 2.92
C ARG A 318 -5.68 16.77 1.92
N LEU A 319 -6.83 16.26 2.36
CA LEU A 319 -7.97 16.00 1.48
C LEU A 319 -8.71 17.29 1.15
N ASP A 320 -9.14 17.44 -0.10
CA ASP A 320 -9.79 18.66 -0.60
C ASP A 320 -11.10 18.96 0.15
N MET A 321 -11.77 17.92 0.65
CA MET A 321 -13.03 18.01 1.38
C MET A 321 -12.93 18.73 2.74
N ASP A 322 -11.74 18.76 3.35
CA ASP A 322 -11.56 19.30 4.70
C ASP A 322 -11.22 20.80 4.71
N GLY A 323 -11.02 21.40 3.53
CA GLY A 323 -10.65 22.80 3.37
C GLY A 323 -9.16 23.09 3.61
N GLU A 324 -8.74 24.32 3.29
CA GLU A 324 -7.32 24.71 3.30
C GLU A 324 -6.75 24.88 4.72
N ASP A 325 -7.58 25.29 5.68
CA ASP A 325 -7.23 25.54 7.08
C ASP A 325 -7.09 24.26 7.92
N ALA A 326 -7.38 23.08 7.34
CA ALA A 326 -7.21 21.81 8.02
C ALA A 326 -5.71 21.50 8.17
N VAL A 327 -5.21 21.64 9.41
CA VAL A 327 -3.87 21.18 9.80
C VAL A 327 -3.86 19.66 9.72
N SER A 328 -3.28 19.12 8.65
CA SER A 328 -3.12 17.68 8.45
C SER A 328 -1.76 17.23 9.01
N GLU A 329 -1.66 17.13 10.33
CA GLU A 329 -0.63 16.28 10.96
C GLU A 329 -1.06 14.81 10.85
N GLY A 330 -1.20 14.35 9.61
CA GLY A 330 -2.15 13.30 9.27
C GLY A 330 -1.70 11.84 9.24
N CYS A 331 -2.68 11.00 8.89
CA CYS A 331 -2.49 9.56 8.68
C CYS A 331 -1.55 9.29 7.49
N TRP A 332 -0.67 8.29 7.65
CA TRP A 332 0.17 7.79 6.57
C TRP A 332 -0.57 6.72 5.78
N PHE A 333 -0.85 7.02 4.51
CA PHE A 333 -1.48 6.07 3.60
C PHE A 333 -0.44 5.38 2.72
N PRO A 334 -0.58 4.07 2.48
CA PRO A 334 0.25 3.36 1.50
C PRO A 334 0.02 3.91 0.09
N TYR A 335 1.10 4.09 -0.68
CA TYR A 335 1.04 4.53 -2.07
C TYR A 335 1.13 3.33 -3.02
N VAL A 336 0.19 3.22 -3.95
CA VAL A 336 0.16 2.15 -4.95
C VAL A 336 1.15 2.44 -6.07
N THR A 337 2.12 1.54 -6.25
CA THR A 337 3.03 1.54 -7.41
C THR A 337 2.59 0.54 -8.47
N SER A 338 2.84 0.85 -9.75
CA SER A 338 2.46 0.01 -10.90
C SER A 338 3.29 -1.27 -11.02
N TYR A 339 4.47 -1.34 -10.40
CA TYR A 339 5.30 -2.55 -10.41
C TYR A 339 6.16 -2.62 -9.14
N ALA A 340 6.02 -3.72 -8.41
CA ALA A 340 6.86 -4.07 -7.28
C ALA A 340 7.17 -5.57 -7.34
N ALA A 341 8.45 -5.91 -7.22
CA ALA A 341 8.95 -7.26 -6.98
C ALA A 341 9.67 -7.22 -5.63
N GLU A 342 8.96 -7.68 -4.59
CA GLU A 342 9.38 -7.57 -3.19
C GLU A 342 10.84 -8.02 -2.98
N GLY A 343 11.62 -7.17 -2.32
CA GLY A 343 13.02 -7.46 -1.97
C GLY A 343 14.04 -7.37 -3.12
N ASN A 344 13.63 -7.04 -4.35
CA ASN A 344 14.53 -7.04 -5.52
C ASN A 344 14.44 -5.76 -6.35
N SER A 345 13.29 -5.53 -7.01
CA SER A 345 13.12 -4.48 -8.01
C SER A 345 11.72 -3.86 -7.96
N GLY A 346 11.55 -2.68 -8.55
CA GLY A 346 10.25 -2.01 -8.56
C GLY A 346 10.34 -0.60 -9.12
N LEU A 347 9.19 -0.06 -9.49
CA LEU A 347 9.07 1.37 -9.78
C LEU A 347 8.87 2.10 -8.46
N TYR A 348 9.84 2.94 -8.10
CA TYR A 348 9.79 3.74 -6.89
C TYR A 348 9.87 5.22 -7.23
N TRP A 349 8.73 5.79 -7.62
CA TRP A 349 8.58 7.22 -7.87
C TRP A 349 7.44 7.75 -7.02
N MET A 350 7.77 8.13 -5.80
CA MET A 350 6.82 8.75 -4.90
C MET A 350 6.41 10.12 -5.44
N PRO A 351 5.13 10.52 -5.27
CA PRO A 351 4.72 11.88 -5.58
C PRO A 351 5.49 12.88 -4.71
N GLU A 352 5.66 14.11 -5.19
CA GLU A 352 6.33 15.15 -4.43
C GLU A 352 5.33 15.90 -3.54
N PRO A 353 5.75 16.45 -2.38
CA PRO A 353 4.91 17.38 -1.63
C PRO A 353 4.47 18.55 -2.50
N GLY A 354 3.16 18.82 -2.52
CA GLY A 354 2.49 19.75 -3.43
C GLY A 354 1.78 19.08 -4.60
N ASP A 355 2.09 17.83 -4.93
CA ASP A 355 1.39 17.10 -5.99
C ASP A 355 -0.03 16.74 -5.55
N ARG A 356 -0.96 16.75 -6.50
CA ARG A 356 -2.31 16.23 -6.27
C ARG A 356 -2.32 14.71 -6.45
N ALA A 357 -2.90 14.00 -5.50
CA ALA A 357 -3.07 12.55 -5.53
C ALA A 357 -4.51 12.16 -5.17
N GLN A 358 -4.84 10.89 -5.34
CA GLN A 358 -6.18 10.37 -5.05
C GLN A 358 -6.13 9.29 -3.96
N LEU A 359 -6.88 9.47 -2.89
CA LEU A 359 -7.13 8.45 -1.87
C LEU A 359 -8.30 7.57 -2.33
N TYR A 360 -8.06 6.27 -2.46
CA TYR A 360 -9.04 5.28 -2.87
C TYR A 360 -9.44 4.39 -1.70
N LEU A 361 -10.74 4.24 -1.49
CA LEU A 361 -11.32 3.34 -0.49
C LEU A 361 -11.80 2.05 -1.17
N PRO A 362 -11.09 0.93 -1.06
CA PRO A 362 -11.46 -0.31 -1.76
C PRO A 362 -12.71 -0.99 -1.19
N SER A 363 -13.02 -0.78 0.09
CA SER A 363 -14.13 -1.40 0.79
C SER A 363 -14.76 -0.43 1.80
N MET A 364 -15.77 -0.91 2.52
CA MET A 364 -16.39 -0.23 3.66
C MET A 364 -15.41 0.01 4.84
N HIS A 365 -14.24 -0.64 4.84
CA HIS A 365 -13.23 -0.48 5.88
C HIS A 365 -12.23 0.62 5.52
N GLU A 366 -12.36 1.76 6.19
CA GLU A 366 -11.55 2.96 5.97
C GLU A 366 -10.04 2.72 6.20
N ALA A 367 -9.67 1.73 7.02
CA ALA A 367 -8.27 1.35 7.27
C ALA A 367 -7.57 0.75 6.03
N GLU A 368 -8.32 0.31 5.02
CA GLU A 368 -7.79 -0.23 3.76
C GLU A 368 -7.54 0.87 2.70
N ALA A 369 -7.74 2.14 3.05
CA ALA A 369 -7.56 3.24 2.13
C ALA A 369 -6.11 3.33 1.63
N VAL A 370 -5.95 3.47 0.31
CA VAL A 370 -4.66 3.51 -0.39
C VAL A 370 -4.59 4.73 -1.30
N VAL A 371 -3.42 5.32 -1.49
CA VAL A 371 -3.25 6.42 -2.44
C VAL A 371 -2.86 5.89 -3.81
N ARG A 372 -3.54 6.36 -4.84
CA ARG A 372 -3.35 5.96 -6.23
C ARG A 372 -3.05 7.16 -7.11
N GLY A 373 -1.89 7.09 -7.77
CA GLY A 373 -1.49 8.03 -8.82
C GLY A 373 -1.35 9.48 -8.38
N SER A 374 -0.86 10.30 -9.30
CA SER A 374 -0.89 11.76 -9.19
C SER A 374 -1.75 12.32 -10.32
N LEU A 375 -2.67 13.23 -9.99
CA LEU A 375 -3.45 13.94 -10.99
C LEU A 375 -2.66 15.19 -11.41
N ARG A 376 -2.23 15.23 -12.67
CA ARG A 376 -1.55 16.41 -13.22
C ARG A 376 -2.54 17.56 -13.31
N GLN A 377 -2.21 18.67 -12.65
CA GLN A 377 -3.03 19.89 -12.69
C GLN A 377 -2.48 20.95 -13.66
N HIS A 378 -1.20 20.91 -14.02
CA HIS A 378 -0.55 21.98 -14.80
C HIS A 378 -0.13 21.48 -16.17
N ALA A 379 -0.48 22.27 -17.19
CA ALA A 379 -0.40 21.95 -18.60
C ALA A 379 0.94 22.32 -19.26
N ASP A 380 2.04 22.47 -18.52
CA ASP A 380 3.37 22.80 -19.09
C ASP A 380 3.97 21.70 -20.00
N VAL A 381 3.16 20.70 -20.38
CA VAL A 381 3.42 19.78 -21.49
C VAL A 381 2.36 20.04 -22.55
N ASP A 382 2.49 21.16 -23.27
CA ASP A 382 1.57 21.60 -24.34
C ASP A 382 1.52 20.63 -25.54
N LYS A 383 2.41 19.64 -25.58
CA LYS A 383 2.59 18.72 -26.71
C LYS A 383 2.27 17.28 -26.30
N PRO A 384 1.02 16.80 -26.48
CA PRO A 384 0.66 15.42 -26.14
C PRO A 384 1.46 14.39 -26.92
N ASP A 385 1.99 14.74 -28.10
CA ASP A 385 2.81 13.85 -28.93
C ASP A 385 4.23 13.66 -28.38
N GLU A 386 4.71 14.56 -27.52
CA GLU A 386 6.00 14.40 -26.85
C GLU A 386 5.82 13.67 -25.52
N LYS A 387 6.29 12.42 -25.44
CA LYS A 387 6.23 11.66 -24.18
C LYS A 387 7.44 12.02 -23.33
N VAL A 388 7.19 12.57 -22.15
CA VAL A 388 8.24 13.07 -21.27
C VAL A 388 8.17 12.40 -19.91
N TRP A 389 9.33 11.92 -19.46
CA TRP A 389 9.54 11.54 -18.08
C TRP A 389 10.69 12.37 -17.50
N SER A 390 10.39 13.17 -16.49
CA SER A 390 11.34 14.09 -15.87
C SER A 390 11.23 14.10 -14.36
N SER A 391 12.29 14.59 -13.71
CA SER A 391 12.33 14.85 -12.26
C SER A 391 12.50 16.35 -11.99
N LYS A 392 12.10 16.82 -10.80
CA LYS A 392 12.29 18.22 -10.36
C LYS A 392 13.75 18.68 -10.42
N ARG A 393 14.71 17.75 -10.34
CA ARG A 393 16.15 18.03 -10.41
C ARG A 393 16.70 18.12 -11.84
N GLY A 394 15.84 18.21 -12.85
CA GLY A 394 16.22 18.50 -14.24
C GLY A 394 16.72 17.31 -15.05
N LYS A 395 16.61 16.08 -14.53
CA LYS A 395 16.83 14.86 -15.33
C LYS A 395 15.59 14.57 -16.17
N ARG A 396 15.77 14.25 -17.44
CA ARG A 396 14.66 14.08 -18.40
C ARG A 396 14.96 13.00 -19.44
N ILE A 397 13.94 12.23 -19.76
CA ILE A 397 13.82 11.40 -20.95
C ILE A 397 12.68 11.99 -21.77
N SER A 398 12.91 12.33 -23.03
CA SER A 398 11.84 12.77 -23.93
C SER A 398 11.84 12.00 -25.24
N MET A 399 10.64 11.66 -25.69
CA MET A 399 10.34 10.95 -26.93
C MET A 399 9.47 11.87 -27.79
N GLY A 400 10.08 12.54 -28.75
CA GLY A 400 9.39 13.32 -29.77
C GLY A 400 9.18 12.52 -31.06
N SER A 401 8.55 13.14 -32.05
CA SER A 401 8.27 12.50 -33.35
C SER A 401 9.54 12.17 -34.16
N THR A 402 10.64 12.91 -33.94
CA THR A 402 11.88 12.77 -34.72
C THR A 402 13.12 12.49 -33.87
N GLU A 403 13.00 12.57 -32.54
CA GLU A 403 14.16 12.55 -31.64
C GLU A 403 13.83 11.90 -30.29
N LEU A 404 14.71 11.02 -29.83
CA LEU A 404 14.77 10.49 -28.46
C LEU A 404 15.91 11.17 -27.71
N LYS A 405 15.62 11.78 -26.55
CA LYS A 405 16.58 12.52 -25.72
C LYS A 405 16.71 11.91 -24.34
N LEU A 406 17.94 11.84 -23.85
CA LEU A 406 18.28 11.56 -22.45
C LEU A 406 19.15 12.70 -21.91
N GLU A 407 18.66 13.37 -20.86
CA GLU A 407 19.29 14.55 -20.27
C GLU A 407 19.52 14.33 -18.78
N ALA A 408 20.78 14.51 -18.33
CA ALA A 408 21.15 14.29 -16.93
C ALA A 408 21.17 15.58 -16.08
N GLY A 409 20.98 16.74 -16.73
CA GLY A 409 21.28 18.08 -16.19
C GLY A 409 22.76 18.46 -16.40
N GLY A 410 23.08 19.76 -16.28
CA GLY A 410 24.48 20.23 -16.33
C GLY A 410 25.19 20.04 -17.68
N GLY A 411 24.45 19.99 -18.78
CA GLY A 411 25.00 19.95 -20.14
C GLY A 411 25.27 18.56 -20.73
N LEU A 412 25.14 17.47 -19.94
CA LEU A 412 25.24 16.10 -20.42
C LEU A 412 23.92 15.64 -21.07
N ASN A 413 23.97 15.31 -22.36
CA ASN A 413 22.82 14.79 -23.09
C ASN A 413 23.20 13.77 -24.18
N ILE A 414 22.30 12.82 -24.41
CA ILE A 414 22.36 11.85 -25.50
C ILE A 414 21.11 12.05 -26.37
N ARG A 415 21.30 12.17 -27.68
CA ARG A 415 20.24 12.42 -28.65
C ARG A 415 20.30 11.38 -29.76
N LEU A 416 19.18 10.75 -30.07
CA LEU A 416 19.03 9.84 -31.20
C LEU A 416 18.00 10.48 -32.13
N ASN A 417 18.44 10.91 -33.32
CA ASN A 417 17.61 11.57 -34.31
C ASN A 417 17.69 10.82 -35.64
N GLU A 418 16.56 10.66 -36.32
CA GLU A 418 16.49 9.92 -37.59
C GLU A 418 17.29 10.60 -38.71
N GLY A 419 17.27 11.94 -38.78
CA GLY A 419 17.95 12.71 -39.81
C GLY A 419 19.43 12.97 -39.52
N SER A 420 19.79 13.26 -38.26
CA SER A 420 21.17 13.63 -37.88
C SER A 420 21.97 12.52 -37.20
N GLY A 421 21.37 11.36 -36.92
CA GLY A 421 22.01 10.23 -36.24
C GLY A 421 22.12 10.38 -34.72
N VAL A 422 23.12 9.72 -34.13
CA VAL A 422 23.33 9.66 -32.67
C VAL A 422 24.37 10.68 -32.23
N HIS A 423 24.03 11.51 -31.24
CA HIS A 423 24.89 12.54 -30.67
C HIS A 423 25.04 12.34 -29.17
N ILE A 424 26.28 12.36 -28.68
CA ILE A 424 26.61 12.33 -27.24
C ILE A 424 27.37 13.61 -26.93
N HIS A 425 26.82 14.45 -26.07
CA HIS A 425 27.39 15.73 -25.70
C HIS A 425 27.60 15.82 -24.19
N SER A 426 28.78 16.28 -23.77
CA SER A 426 29.13 16.51 -22.37
C SER A 426 30.00 17.76 -22.26
N MET A 427 29.75 18.59 -21.23
CA MET A 427 30.65 19.70 -20.86
C MET A 427 31.83 19.22 -19.99
N ASN A 428 31.74 18.01 -19.44
CA ASN A 428 32.78 17.35 -18.65
C ASN A 428 33.42 16.21 -19.45
N SER A 429 34.40 15.52 -18.86
CA SER A 429 35.06 14.36 -19.49
C SER A 429 34.06 13.26 -19.89
N LEU A 430 34.31 12.64 -21.05
CA LEU A 430 33.60 11.47 -21.55
C LEU A 430 34.57 10.29 -21.60
N ALA A 431 34.24 9.18 -20.94
CA ALA A 431 35.06 7.98 -20.90
C ALA A 431 34.28 6.78 -21.45
N ILE A 432 34.92 5.99 -22.32
CA ILE A 432 34.37 4.76 -22.89
C ILE A 432 35.35 3.64 -22.58
N SER A 433 34.87 2.60 -21.88
CA SER A 433 35.70 1.48 -21.41
C SER A 433 35.03 0.16 -21.74
N GLY A 434 35.81 -0.84 -22.13
CA GLY A 434 35.37 -2.19 -22.45
C GLY A 434 36.59 -3.10 -22.61
N ARG A 435 36.37 -4.42 -22.59
CA ARG A 435 37.47 -5.38 -22.83
C ARG A 435 38.04 -5.20 -24.24
N ASP A 436 37.16 -5.21 -25.24
CA ASP A 436 37.47 -4.96 -26.63
C ASP A 436 36.56 -3.83 -27.13
N ILE A 437 37.16 -2.76 -27.65
CA ILE A 437 36.42 -1.62 -28.23
C ILE A 437 36.75 -1.60 -29.73
N MET A 438 35.71 -1.67 -30.57
CA MET A 438 35.85 -1.67 -32.02
C MET A 438 35.04 -0.52 -32.62
N VAL A 439 35.72 0.37 -33.35
CA VAL A 439 35.10 1.47 -34.09
C VAL A 439 35.15 1.14 -35.58
N LYS A 440 33.98 1.03 -36.22
CA LYS A 440 33.86 0.83 -37.68
C LYS A 440 33.06 1.98 -38.28
N ALA A 441 33.56 2.57 -39.36
CA ALA A 441 32.83 3.53 -40.17
C ALA A 441 32.86 3.09 -41.63
N GLY A 442 31.73 3.21 -42.34
CA GLY A 442 31.63 2.84 -43.75
C GLY A 442 32.40 3.79 -44.68
N GLN A 443 32.62 5.04 -44.26
CA GLN A 443 33.34 6.04 -45.04
C GLN A 443 34.57 6.57 -44.29
N GLN A 444 34.38 7.17 -43.12
CA GLN A 444 35.48 7.84 -42.41
C GLN A 444 35.28 7.82 -40.89
N VAL A 445 36.39 7.65 -40.16
CA VAL A 445 36.50 7.98 -38.73
C VAL A 445 37.24 9.31 -38.62
N SER A 446 36.67 10.29 -37.91
CA SER A 446 37.31 11.58 -37.66
C SER A 446 37.41 11.83 -36.16
N MET A 447 38.63 12.10 -35.68
CA MET A 447 38.90 12.47 -34.29
C MET A 447 39.54 13.86 -34.27
N LYS A 448 38.99 14.76 -33.47
CA LYS A 448 39.48 16.13 -33.34
C LYS A 448 39.62 16.46 -31.86
N ALA A 449 40.77 17.01 -31.48
CA ALA A 449 41.05 17.47 -30.13
C ALA A 449 41.56 18.91 -30.19
N GLY A 450 41.21 19.72 -29.19
CA GLY A 450 41.66 21.12 -29.12
C GLY A 450 43.11 21.28 -28.66
N HIS A 451 43.62 20.34 -27.86
CA HIS A 451 45.00 20.35 -27.36
C HIS A 451 45.79 19.14 -27.85
N SER A 452 45.37 17.92 -27.48
CA SER A 452 46.16 16.73 -27.77
C SER A 452 45.35 15.44 -27.92
N LEU A 453 45.89 14.48 -28.66
CA LEU A 453 45.41 13.11 -28.80
C LEU A 453 46.49 12.14 -28.31
N TYR A 454 46.13 11.24 -27.38
CA TYR A 454 47.02 10.20 -26.86
C TYR A 454 46.47 8.81 -27.20
N LEU A 455 47.28 7.99 -27.85
CA LEU A 455 47.00 6.60 -28.17
C LEU A 455 48.09 5.74 -27.54
N ARG A 456 47.75 4.87 -26.58
CA ARG A 456 48.71 4.07 -25.83
C ARG A 456 48.30 2.60 -25.84
N GLY A 457 49.26 1.70 -26.04
CA GLY A 457 49.05 0.25 -26.01
C GLY A 457 50.33 -0.46 -25.58
N GLY A 458 50.33 -1.04 -24.37
CA GLY A 458 51.54 -1.66 -23.79
C GLY A 458 52.69 -0.65 -23.72
N GLU A 459 53.83 -1.01 -24.29
CA GLU A 459 55.03 -0.15 -24.38
C GLU A 459 55.01 0.82 -25.58
N SER A 460 54.00 0.71 -26.46
CA SER A 460 53.85 1.57 -27.64
C SER A 460 52.91 2.75 -27.38
N SER A 461 53.21 3.91 -27.97
CA SER A 461 52.37 5.10 -27.91
C SER A 461 52.49 6.00 -29.14
N LEU A 462 51.40 6.68 -29.49
CA LEU A 462 51.32 7.76 -30.47
C LEU A 462 50.70 8.99 -29.79
N ILE A 463 51.40 10.13 -29.82
CA ILE A 463 50.97 11.40 -29.22
C ILE A 463 50.92 12.46 -30.32
N LEU A 464 49.81 13.19 -30.39
CA LEU A 464 49.60 14.30 -31.33
C LEU A 464 49.20 15.55 -30.53
N ASP A 465 50.08 16.52 -30.35
CA ASP A 465 49.84 17.74 -29.54
C ASP A 465 50.38 19.03 -30.18
N GLY A 466 50.73 18.96 -31.47
CA GLY A 466 51.42 20.01 -32.23
C GLY A 466 52.62 19.43 -32.97
N GLU A 467 53.26 18.45 -32.33
CA GLU A 467 54.24 17.55 -32.93
C GLU A 467 53.65 16.11 -32.95
N SER A 468 54.27 15.21 -33.71
CA SER A 468 53.81 13.82 -33.84
C SER A 468 54.89 12.87 -33.29
N ASP A 469 54.70 12.43 -32.05
CA ASP A 469 55.63 11.55 -31.36
C ASP A 469 55.15 10.10 -31.42
N ILE A 470 56.04 9.20 -31.84
CA ILE A 470 55.78 7.76 -31.93
C ILE A 470 56.84 7.01 -31.14
N ARG A 471 56.40 6.15 -30.21
CA ARG A 471 57.24 5.22 -29.45
C ARG A 471 56.77 3.79 -29.68
N SER A 472 57.69 2.91 -30.05
CA SER A 472 57.48 1.47 -30.17
C SER A 472 58.83 0.73 -30.15
N ASP A 473 58.86 -0.55 -29.79
CA ASP A 473 60.09 -1.36 -29.76
C ASP A 473 60.69 -1.57 -31.14
N LEU A 474 59.84 -1.65 -32.17
CA LEU A 474 60.23 -1.80 -33.57
C LEU A 474 59.45 -0.80 -34.43
N LEU A 475 60.13 0.25 -34.89
CA LEU A 475 59.59 1.20 -35.84
C LEU A 475 60.04 0.80 -37.26
N HIS A 476 59.11 0.47 -38.14
CA HIS A 476 59.40 0.28 -39.57
C HIS A 476 59.02 1.56 -40.32
N GLN A 477 60.01 2.24 -40.89
CA GLN A 477 59.82 3.47 -41.67
C GLN A 477 60.33 3.25 -43.08
N GLU A 478 59.43 3.37 -44.06
CA GLU A 478 59.78 3.32 -45.48
C GLU A 478 59.72 4.73 -46.06
N GLY A 479 60.88 5.28 -46.41
CA GLY A 479 60.99 6.61 -47.00
C GLY A 479 60.71 6.56 -48.50
N THR A 480 59.80 7.40 -48.98
CA THR A 480 59.43 7.49 -50.41
C THR A 480 60.40 8.33 -51.26
N ALA A 481 61.35 9.04 -50.63
CA ALA A 481 62.38 9.83 -51.31
C ALA A 481 63.74 9.71 -50.60
N ARG A 482 64.79 9.32 -51.34
CA ARG A 482 66.19 9.29 -50.86
C ARG A 482 66.89 10.60 -51.24
N SER A 483 67.58 11.23 -50.30
CA SER A 483 68.52 12.32 -50.61
C SER A 483 69.69 11.79 -51.47
N PRO A 484 70.19 12.56 -52.45
CA PRO A 484 71.29 12.13 -53.31
C PRO A 484 72.56 11.91 -52.48
N VAL A 485 73.14 10.71 -52.58
CA VAL A 485 74.40 10.34 -51.92
C VAL A 485 75.56 10.77 -52.80
N HIS A 486 76.40 11.70 -52.33
CA HIS A 486 77.70 11.96 -52.93
C HIS A 486 78.70 10.90 -52.46
N VAL A 487 79.24 10.11 -53.39
CA VAL A 487 80.29 9.12 -53.11
C VAL A 487 81.65 9.73 -53.50
N THR A 488 82.52 9.98 -52.52
CA THR A 488 83.95 10.20 -52.76
C THR A 488 84.64 8.84 -52.97
N PRO A 489 85.45 8.66 -54.02
CA PRO A 489 86.08 7.36 -54.30
C PRO A 489 87.15 7.02 -53.26
N LEU A 490 86.99 5.87 -52.60
CA LEU A 490 87.98 5.27 -51.69
C LEU A 490 88.96 4.38 -52.48
N THR A 491 90.20 4.30 -51.99
CA THR A 491 91.32 3.55 -52.60
C THR A 491 91.11 2.03 -52.57
N PRO A 492 91.56 1.26 -53.59
CA PRO A 492 91.35 -0.17 -53.68
C PRO A 492 92.05 -0.96 -52.55
N VAL A 493 91.30 -1.86 -51.90
CA VAL A 493 91.79 -2.84 -50.93
C VAL A 493 92.08 -4.17 -51.66
N PRO A 494 93.20 -4.87 -51.42
CA PRO A 494 93.51 -6.13 -52.09
C PRO A 494 92.63 -7.29 -51.57
N GLU A 495 92.08 -8.10 -52.49
CA GLU A 495 91.29 -9.29 -52.18
C GLU A 495 92.18 -10.45 -51.67
N PRO A 496 91.76 -11.19 -50.63
CA PRO A 496 92.46 -12.39 -50.17
C PRO A 496 92.20 -13.61 -51.09
N PRO A 497 93.14 -14.57 -51.19
CA PRO A 497 93.05 -15.68 -52.14
C PRO A 497 91.93 -16.68 -51.78
N LEU A 498 91.25 -17.17 -52.81
CA LEU A 498 90.17 -18.16 -52.73
C LEU A 498 90.68 -19.52 -52.21
N MET A 499 89.92 -20.11 -51.30
CA MET A 499 90.14 -21.43 -50.70
C MET A 499 90.05 -22.55 -51.76
N THR A 500 90.91 -23.57 -51.69
CA THR A 500 90.92 -24.69 -52.64
C THR A 500 89.82 -25.71 -52.32
N VAL A 501 89.29 -26.36 -53.37
CA VAL A 501 88.18 -27.32 -53.32
C VAL A 501 88.46 -28.50 -52.36
N GLU A 502 89.73 -28.91 -52.22
CA GLU A 502 90.15 -29.99 -51.32
C GLU A 502 89.94 -29.65 -49.83
N ALA A 503 90.04 -28.37 -49.44
CA ALA A 503 89.78 -27.91 -48.06
C ALA A 503 88.28 -27.87 -47.74
N TYR A 504 87.43 -27.70 -48.75
CA TYR A 504 85.97 -27.72 -48.61
C TYR A 504 85.44 -29.15 -48.46
N GLU A 505 85.97 -30.10 -49.23
CA GLU A 505 85.55 -31.50 -49.20
C GLU A 505 85.98 -32.22 -47.92
N ALA A 506 87.15 -31.90 -47.36
CA ALA A 506 87.60 -32.42 -46.06
C ALA A 506 86.71 -31.96 -44.88
N GLY A 507 86.11 -30.77 -44.97
CA GLY A 507 85.18 -30.24 -43.97
C GLY A 507 83.79 -30.88 -44.02
N GLN A 508 83.35 -31.38 -45.18
CA GLN A 508 82.08 -32.09 -45.31
C GLN A 508 82.16 -33.55 -44.84
N ALA A 509 83.28 -34.24 -45.08
CA ALA A 509 83.47 -35.64 -44.67
C ALA A 509 83.51 -35.84 -43.14
N ALA A 510 83.88 -34.83 -42.36
CA ALA A 510 83.86 -34.88 -40.88
C ALA A 510 82.45 -34.69 -40.27
N LYS A 511 81.49 -34.14 -41.04
CA LYS A 511 80.13 -33.85 -40.56
C LYS A 511 79.17 -35.04 -40.74
N THR A 512 79.45 -35.92 -41.70
CA THR A 512 78.66 -37.12 -42.00
C THR A 512 79.01 -38.34 -41.14
N ALA A 513 80.10 -38.30 -40.35
CA ALA A 513 80.51 -39.41 -39.46
C ALA A 513 79.94 -39.32 -38.02
N ALA A 514 79.26 -38.23 -37.64
CA ALA A 514 78.69 -38.03 -36.29
C ALA A 514 77.18 -38.31 -36.21
N ALA A 515 76.56 -38.79 -37.30
CA ALA A 515 75.12 -38.98 -37.43
C ALA A 515 74.62 -40.43 -37.19
N GLU A 516 75.47 -41.35 -36.71
CA GLU A 516 75.07 -42.74 -36.46
C GLU A 516 75.45 -43.20 -35.04
N SER A 517 74.51 -43.11 -34.09
CA SER A 517 74.25 -44.19 -33.13
C SER A 517 72.96 -43.96 -32.31
N GLN A 518 71.95 -44.78 -32.63
CA GLN A 518 70.95 -45.41 -31.74
C GLN A 518 69.98 -44.47 -30.97
N GLY A 519 68.66 -44.64 -30.99
CA GLY A 519 67.84 -45.84 -31.15
C GLY A 519 66.82 -45.83 -29.98
N VAL A 520 65.56 -45.52 -30.30
CA VAL A 520 64.45 -45.31 -29.35
C VAL A 520 64.09 -46.61 -28.62
N THR A 521 63.79 -46.53 -27.31
CA THR A 521 62.76 -47.37 -26.68
C THR A 521 61.96 -46.56 -25.66
N GLY A 522 60.64 -46.72 -25.72
CA GLY A 522 59.69 -46.06 -24.83
C GLY A 522 59.40 -46.87 -23.58
N ALA A 523 59.32 -46.19 -22.44
CA ALA A 523 58.31 -46.33 -21.38
C ALA A 523 58.78 -45.56 -20.13
N GLN A 524 57.82 -45.00 -19.39
CA GLN A 524 57.90 -44.41 -18.04
C GLN A 524 58.51 -43.00 -18.00
N ILE A 525 57.72 -41.91 -17.97
CA ILE A 525 56.62 -41.53 -17.06
C ILE A 525 57.09 -41.42 -15.60
N GLY A 526 57.14 -40.17 -15.13
CA GLY A 526 56.82 -39.84 -13.76
C GLY A 526 57.98 -39.81 -12.77
N LEU A 527 57.94 -38.79 -11.91
CA LEU A 527 58.78 -38.53 -10.74
C LEU A 527 60.16 -37.95 -11.04
N LEU A 528 60.30 -36.66 -10.73
CA LEU A 528 60.98 -36.27 -9.49
C LEU A 528 60.68 -34.79 -9.19
N ALA A 529 59.68 -34.60 -8.32
CA ALA A 529 59.54 -33.38 -7.53
C ALA A 529 60.49 -33.46 -6.33
N GLY A 530 61.12 -32.33 -6.01
CA GLY A 530 61.44 -31.95 -4.63
C GLY A 530 62.71 -32.54 -4.00
N ALA A 531 63.78 -31.76 -4.01
CA ALA A 531 64.63 -31.60 -2.84
C ALA A 531 65.21 -30.18 -2.83
N ALA A 532 65.10 -29.54 -1.68
CA ALA A 532 65.33 -28.12 -1.46
C ALA A 532 66.78 -27.80 -1.07
N LEU A 533 67.09 -26.50 -1.15
CA LEU A 533 68.02 -25.75 -0.28
C LEU A 533 69.52 -26.11 -0.30
N SER A 534 70.35 -25.22 -0.84
CA SER A 534 71.25 -24.37 -0.01
C SER A 534 72.14 -23.41 -0.84
N LEU A 535 71.99 -22.12 -0.52
CA LEU A 535 72.99 -21.07 -0.33
C LEU A 535 74.12 -20.81 -1.37
N LEU A 536 73.99 -19.64 -2.03
CA LEU A 536 74.99 -18.62 -2.45
C LEU A 536 76.40 -19.08 -2.87
N GLY A 537 76.97 -18.70 -4.01
CA GLY A 537 76.65 -17.68 -5.00
C GLY A 537 77.86 -17.46 -5.95
N MET A 538 77.64 -16.72 -7.04
CA MET A 538 78.55 -15.83 -7.82
C MET A 538 78.22 -15.86 -9.33
N ILE A 539 77.98 -14.66 -9.86
CA ILE A 539 77.49 -14.22 -11.19
C ILE A 539 78.70 -14.03 -12.16
N PRO A 540 78.61 -13.81 -13.51
CA PRO A 540 77.49 -13.87 -14.49
C PRO A 540 77.77 -14.79 -15.73
N ALA A 541 76.74 -15.42 -16.28
CA ALA A 541 76.80 -16.17 -17.55
C ALA A 541 76.26 -15.38 -18.77
N ALA A 542 76.70 -15.81 -19.94
CA ALA A 542 76.61 -15.18 -21.26
C ALA A 542 75.27 -15.38 -22.01
N GLY A 543 74.94 -14.38 -22.85
CA GLY A 543 74.54 -14.46 -24.26
C GLY A 543 73.46 -15.43 -24.81
N VAL A 544 72.25 -14.88 -25.03
CA VAL A 544 71.39 -14.90 -26.26
C VAL A 544 70.63 -16.20 -26.71
N VAL A 545 69.29 -16.16 -26.46
CA VAL A 545 68.09 -16.51 -27.29
C VAL A 545 67.79 -17.99 -27.63
N GLY A 546 66.59 -18.55 -27.38
CA GLY A 546 65.33 -18.03 -26.84
C GLY A 546 64.20 -19.07 -26.83
N SER A 547 63.15 -18.84 -26.02
CA SER A 547 61.73 -19.12 -26.31
C SER A 547 60.85 -18.93 -25.06
N LEU A 548 59.77 -18.19 -25.27
CA LEU A 548 58.40 -18.39 -24.75
C LEU A 548 58.17 -18.41 -23.21
N VAL A 549 58.11 -17.19 -22.67
CA VAL A 549 56.93 -16.59 -22.00
C VAL A 549 56.09 -17.56 -21.14
N GLY A 550 56.45 -17.65 -19.87
CA GLY A 550 55.56 -17.99 -18.76
C GLY A 550 55.23 -16.77 -17.91
N SER A 551 54.06 -16.80 -17.27
CA SER A 551 53.50 -15.88 -16.24
C SER A 551 53.17 -14.45 -16.73
N ALA A 552 51.93 -13.93 -16.80
CA ALA A 552 50.70 -14.16 -16.04
C ALA A 552 50.89 -14.25 -14.52
N LEU A 553 50.27 -13.30 -13.80
CA LEU A 553 50.07 -13.20 -12.35
C LEU A 553 51.19 -12.56 -11.50
N SER A 554 51.19 -11.23 -11.46
CA SER A 554 51.43 -10.48 -10.21
C SER A 554 50.81 -9.06 -10.21
N VAL A 555 49.60 -8.89 -10.73
CA VAL A 555 48.60 -7.95 -10.18
C VAL A 555 47.22 -8.61 -10.30
N LEU A 556 47.10 -9.78 -9.68
CA LEU A 556 45.84 -10.26 -9.09
C LEU A 556 45.91 -9.95 -7.58
N GLY A 557 46.32 -8.71 -7.30
CA GLY A 557 46.38 -8.09 -5.98
C GLY A 557 45.08 -7.38 -5.60
N MET A 558 43.97 -7.74 -6.25
CA MET A 558 42.63 -7.57 -5.69
C MET A 558 41.82 -8.80 -6.11
N MET A 559 41.21 -9.46 -5.13
CA MET A 559 40.30 -10.63 -5.23
C MET A 559 40.91 -12.02 -4.99
N SER A 560 41.66 -12.18 -3.90
CA SER A 560 41.30 -13.15 -2.85
C SER A 560 41.10 -12.32 -1.58
N SER A 561 39.94 -12.27 -0.94
CA SER A 561 39.26 -13.34 -0.22
C SER A 561 37.74 -13.00 -0.18
N SER A 562 36.84 -13.84 -0.67
CA SER A 562 36.18 -14.90 0.11
C SER A 562 36.12 -14.61 1.61
N SER A 563 34.99 -14.09 2.11
CA SER A 563 34.36 -14.36 3.42
C SER A 563 33.21 -13.36 3.63
N GLY A 564 31.95 -13.74 3.78
CA GLY A 564 31.41 -15.08 3.84
C GLY A 564 29.89 -15.02 3.74
N PHE A 565 29.34 -15.76 2.78
CA PHE A 565 28.02 -16.35 2.97
C PHE A 565 28.24 -17.55 3.88
N ARG A 566 28.14 -17.33 5.19
CA ARG A 566 28.09 -18.41 6.17
C ARG A 566 26.72 -19.05 6.07
N ILE A 567 26.71 -20.31 5.62
CA ILE A 567 25.65 -21.26 5.95
C ILE A 567 25.60 -21.32 7.47
N GLY A 568 24.49 -20.87 8.06
CA GLY A 568 24.29 -20.86 9.51
C GLY A 568 24.10 -22.27 10.03
N LEU A 569 25.06 -22.77 10.81
CA LEU A 569 24.80 -23.70 11.90
C LEU A 569 25.03 -22.96 13.24
N PRO A 570 24.22 -23.21 14.29
CA PRO A 570 24.20 -22.38 15.49
C PRO A 570 25.20 -22.85 16.55
N SER A 571 25.77 -21.91 17.32
CA SER A 571 26.35 -22.16 18.64
C SER A 571 25.89 -21.07 19.62
N GLY A 572 25.21 -21.47 20.70
CA GLY A 572 24.70 -20.60 21.77
C GLY A 572 25.79 -19.98 22.67
N GLY A 573 25.47 -19.09 23.61
CA GLY A 573 24.16 -18.80 24.22
C GLY A 573 23.98 -17.34 24.69
N GLY A 574 22.85 -16.96 25.29
CA GLY A 574 21.80 -17.82 25.84
C GLY A 574 20.38 -17.22 25.77
N GLY A 575 19.40 -18.11 25.96
CA GLY A 575 17.99 -17.76 26.13
C GLY A 575 17.02 -18.33 25.09
N GLY A 576 16.83 -19.66 25.06
CA GLY A 576 15.54 -20.28 24.75
C GLY A 576 15.15 -20.60 23.29
N THR A 577 14.92 -21.89 23.05
CA THR A 577 14.14 -22.56 21.98
C THR A 577 14.83 -22.89 20.64
N ALA A 578 14.89 -24.20 20.35
CA ALA A 578 15.57 -24.83 19.22
C ALA A 578 14.61 -25.09 18.05
N THR A 579 15.11 -25.00 16.81
CA THR A 579 14.41 -25.42 15.58
C THR A 579 15.00 -26.73 15.04
N GLY A 580 14.13 -27.63 14.58
CA GLY A 580 14.41 -29.05 14.27
C GLY A 580 15.07 -29.33 12.91
N PRO A 581 15.28 -30.62 12.56
CA PRO A 581 16.01 -31.05 11.37
C PRO A 581 15.24 -30.79 10.05
N LEU A 582 15.99 -30.53 8.97
CA LEU A 582 15.50 -30.28 7.60
C LEU A 582 14.75 -31.48 7.03
N SER A 583 13.75 -31.20 6.20
CA SER A 583 12.90 -32.20 5.56
C SER A 583 13.62 -32.94 4.41
N GLU A 584 13.22 -34.19 4.16
CA GLU A 584 13.81 -35.06 3.12
C GLU A 584 13.72 -34.44 1.71
N GLU A 585 12.67 -33.66 1.44
CA GLU A 585 12.45 -32.97 0.16
C GLU A 585 13.42 -31.81 -0.08
N GLU A 586 13.75 -31.04 0.96
CA GLU A 586 14.74 -29.96 0.88
C GLU A 586 16.15 -30.51 0.66
N MET A 587 16.44 -31.66 1.26
CA MET A 587 17.72 -32.35 1.10
C MET A 587 17.90 -32.89 -0.33
N ILE A 588 16.83 -33.42 -0.94
CA ILE A 588 16.81 -33.86 -2.34
C ILE A 588 16.96 -32.68 -3.32
N GLN A 589 16.33 -31.54 -3.05
CA GLN A 589 16.46 -30.32 -3.87
C GLN A 589 17.90 -29.78 -3.86
N ILE A 590 18.54 -29.76 -2.69
CA ILE A 590 19.93 -29.30 -2.55
C ILE A 590 20.90 -30.26 -3.24
N GLU A 591 20.69 -31.58 -3.10
CA GLU A 591 21.53 -32.59 -3.78
C GLU A 591 21.37 -32.50 -5.31
N MET A 592 20.14 -32.30 -5.82
CA MET A 592 19.86 -32.13 -7.24
C MET A 592 20.54 -30.87 -7.81
N GLN A 593 20.48 -29.74 -7.10
CA GLN A 593 21.15 -28.50 -7.52
C GLN A 593 22.68 -28.65 -7.51
N ARG A 594 23.21 -29.39 -6.54
CA ARG A 594 24.65 -29.67 -6.44
C ARG A 594 25.13 -30.57 -7.58
N GLU A 595 24.40 -31.63 -7.90
CA GLU A 595 24.72 -32.52 -9.04
C GLU A 595 24.57 -31.79 -10.38
N PHE A 596 23.58 -30.92 -10.53
CA PHE A 596 23.41 -30.11 -11.74
C PHE A 596 24.55 -29.10 -11.93
N ALA A 597 25.00 -28.46 -10.84
CA ALA A 597 26.16 -27.56 -10.86
C ALA A 597 27.47 -28.30 -11.18
N ILE A 598 27.65 -29.52 -10.66
CA ILE A 598 28.81 -30.38 -10.96
C ILE A 598 28.77 -30.85 -12.43
N LEU A 599 27.60 -31.20 -12.96
CA LEU A 599 27.43 -31.61 -14.35
C LEU A 599 27.72 -30.48 -15.33
N LEU A 600 27.19 -29.28 -15.09
CA LEU A 600 27.52 -28.07 -15.85
C LEU A 600 29.01 -27.74 -15.73
N GLY A 601 29.58 -27.86 -14.53
CA GLY A 601 31.01 -27.70 -14.29
C GLY A 601 31.85 -28.65 -15.14
N LYS A 602 31.47 -29.93 -15.25
CA LYS A 602 32.16 -30.92 -16.08
C LYS A 602 31.99 -30.66 -17.58
N VAL A 603 30.80 -30.30 -18.05
CA VAL A 603 30.54 -29.92 -19.45
C VAL A 603 31.37 -28.69 -19.87
N PHE A 604 31.47 -27.67 -19.00
CA PHE A 604 32.30 -26.49 -19.26
C PHE A 604 33.80 -26.75 -19.10
N THR A 605 34.20 -27.78 -18.35
CA THR A 605 35.61 -28.16 -18.16
C THR A 605 36.10 -29.06 -19.29
N ASP A 606 35.30 -30.01 -19.76
CA ASP A 606 35.60 -30.83 -20.96
C ASP A 606 35.63 -29.96 -22.24
N ALA A 607 34.81 -28.90 -22.30
CA ALA A 607 34.83 -27.91 -23.37
C ALA A 607 36.06 -26.97 -23.35
N ARG A 608 36.89 -26.94 -22.29
CA ARG A 608 38.13 -26.14 -22.27
C ARG A 608 39.22 -26.71 -23.17
N GLY A 609 39.20 -28.02 -23.47
CA GLY A 609 40.17 -28.67 -24.34
C GLY A 609 40.01 -28.37 -25.85
N TRP A 610 38.92 -27.73 -26.25
CA TRP A 610 38.53 -27.57 -27.66
C TRP A 610 38.33 -26.10 -28.05
N ARG A 611 39.07 -25.19 -27.41
CA ARG A 611 38.82 -23.74 -27.50
C ARG A 611 39.11 -23.09 -28.85
N ASN A 612 39.69 -23.81 -29.82
CA ASN A 612 39.84 -23.34 -31.20
C ASN A 612 39.66 -24.51 -32.18
N PRO A 613 38.46 -24.75 -32.73
CA PRO A 613 38.29 -25.73 -33.81
C PRO A 613 38.90 -25.15 -35.09
N GLU A 614 40.09 -25.62 -35.47
CA GLU A 614 40.82 -25.10 -36.63
C GLU A 614 40.20 -25.55 -37.98
N THR A 615 39.22 -26.47 -37.96
CA THR A 615 38.57 -27.02 -39.18
C THR A 615 37.05 -27.23 -39.01
N LYS A 616 36.29 -27.22 -40.11
CA LYS A 616 34.82 -27.47 -40.10
C LYS A 616 34.42 -28.81 -39.46
N GLU A 617 35.21 -29.87 -39.65
CA GLU A 617 34.92 -31.18 -39.05
C GLU A 617 35.15 -31.21 -37.54
N SER A 618 36.11 -30.43 -37.01
CA SER A 618 36.30 -30.29 -35.55
C SER A 618 35.18 -29.47 -34.91
N LEU A 619 34.64 -28.46 -35.60
CA LEU A 619 33.46 -27.71 -35.16
C LEU A 619 32.20 -28.60 -35.12
N VAL A 620 31.97 -29.42 -36.15
CA VAL A 620 30.82 -30.33 -36.20
C VAL A 620 30.92 -31.43 -35.13
N ARG A 621 32.11 -31.99 -34.88
CA ARG A 621 32.32 -32.92 -33.75
C ARG A 621 32.13 -32.26 -32.38
N PHE A 622 32.57 -31.01 -32.22
CA PHE A 622 32.35 -30.24 -31.00
C PHE A 622 30.85 -30.02 -30.73
N LEU A 623 30.09 -29.63 -31.75
CA LEU A 623 28.64 -29.44 -31.64
C LEU A 623 27.88 -30.76 -31.38
N LEU A 624 28.29 -31.86 -32.00
CA LEU A 624 27.72 -33.20 -31.74
C LEU A 624 28.02 -33.68 -30.31
N THR A 625 29.19 -33.36 -29.77
CA THR A 625 29.60 -33.74 -28.40
C THR A 625 28.85 -32.90 -27.35
N LEU A 626 28.67 -31.60 -27.61
CA LEU A 626 27.81 -30.73 -26.80
C LEU A 626 26.36 -31.22 -26.80
N ASN A 627 25.83 -31.60 -27.97
CA ASN A 627 24.46 -32.08 -28.08
C ASN A 627 24.26 -33.41 -27.32
N LYS A 628 25.20 -34.35 -27.41
CA LYS A 628 25.20 -35.59 -26.61
C LYS A 628 25.32 -35.31 -25.10
N GLY A 629 26.13 -34.34 -24.70
CA GLY A 629 26.24 -33.92 -23.30
C GLY A 629 24.93 -33.35 -22.75
N MET A 630 24.22 -32.56 -23.55
CA MET A 630 22.89 -32.04 -23.20
C MET A 630 21.82 -33.13 -23.18
N GLU A 631 21.85 -34.10 -24.11
CA GLU A 631 20.93 -35.24 -24.11
C GLU A 631 21.13 -36.16 -22.89
N MET A 632 22.38 -36.41 -22.47
CA MET A 632 22.66 -37.16 -21.25
C MET A 632 22.28 -36.40 -19.97
N ALA A 633 22.34 -35.07 -19.98
CA ALA A 633 21.85 -34.25 -18.88
C ALA A 633 20.32 -34.29 -18.79
N ALA A 634 19.64 -34.21 -19.94
CA ALA A 634 18.18 -34.31 -20.03
C ALA A 634 17.65 -35.70 -19.64
N SER A 635 18.39 -36.78 -19.94
CA SER A 635 17.99 -38.15 -19.59
C SER A 635 18.08 -38.46 -18.08
N LYS A 636 18.84 -37.67 -17.32
CA LYS A 636 18.95 -37.75 -15.85
C LYS A 636 17.90 -36.94 -15.09
N ILE A 637 17.07 -36.15 -15.79
CA ILE A 637 15.96 -35.42 -15.16
C ILE A 637 14.90 -36.45 -14.74
N PRO A 638 14.47 -36.49 -13.46
CA PRO A 638 13.43 -37.39 -12.98
C PRO A 638 12.11 -37.29 -13.76
N GLN A 639 11.41 -38.41 -13.93
CA GLN A 639 10.25 -38.51 -14.84
C GLN A 639 9.05 -37.66 -14.36
N ASP A 640 8.87 -37.55 -13.06
CA ASP A 640 7.94 -36.66 -12.35
C ASP A 640 8.20 -35.18 -12.69
N VAL A 641 9.46 -34.74 -12.73
CA VAL A 641 9.82 -33.37 -13.15
C VAL A 641 9.50 -33.12 -14.62
N ARG A 642 9.72 -34.11 -15.49
CA ARG A 642 9.34 -33.99 -16.91
C ARG A 642 7.82 -33.94 -17.10
N VAL A 643 7.07 -34.70 -16.30
CA VAL A 643 5.60 -34.69 -16.33
C VAL A 643 5.06 -33.35 -15.81
N ALA A 644 5.61 -32.83 -14.72
CA ALA A 644 5.26 -31.52 -14.18
C ALA A 644 5.52 -30.40 -15.20
N ASN A 645 6.69 -30.39 -15.84
CA ASN A 645 7.05 -29.35 -16.81
C ASN A 645 6.21 -29.45 -18.10
N ARG A 646 5.85 -30.67 -18.52
CA ARG A 646 4.94 -30.90 -19.65
C ARG A 646 3.49 -30.48 -19.33
N ASN A 647 3.04 -30.68 -18.09
CA ASN A 647 1.73 -30.19 -17.63
C ASN A 647 1.72 -28.66 -17.52
N LEU A 648 2.82 -28.05 -17.08
CA LEU A 648 2.97 -26.60 -16.99
C LEU A 648 3.00 -25.94 -18.38
N SER A 649 3.69 -26.54 -19.35
CA SER A 649 3.66 -26.08 -20.75
C SER A 649 2.28 -26.22 -21.36
N LYS A 650 1.55 -27.33 -21.11
CA LYS A 650 0.16 -27.48 -21.56
C LYS A 650 -0.79 -26.47 -20.92
N ALA A 651 -0.56 -26.12 -19.64
CA ALA A 651 -1.32 -25.08 -18.97
C ALA A 651 -1.03 -23.69 -19.57
N LEU A 652 0.24 -23.38 -19.86
CA LEU A 652 0.64 -22.14 -20.54
C LEU A 652 0.11 -22.04 -21.97
N ASP A 653 0.08 -23.14 -22.72
CA ASP A 653 -0.54 -23.19 -24.06
C ASP A 653 -2.07 -23.02 -23.97
N PHE A 654 -2.71 -23.59 -22.93
CA PHE A 654 -4.13 -23.37 -22.66
C PHE A 654 -4.41 -21.90 -22.30
N TYR A 655 -3.65 -21.29 -21.40
CA TYR A 655 -3.82 -19.88 -21.00
C TYR A 655 -3.54 -18.91 -22.15
N SER A 656 -2.52 -19.18 -22.98
CA SER A 656 -2.26 -18.35 -24.17
C SER A 656 -3.27 -18.55 -25.30
N SER A 657 -4.05 -19.65 -25.28
CA SER A 657 -5.17 -19.85 -26.20
C SER A 657 -6.46 -19.14 -25.78
N ILE A 658 -6.61 -18.80 -24.49
CA ILE A 658 -7.76 -18.03 -23.96
C ILE A 658 -7.78 -16.60 -24.52
N ASP A 659 -6.61 -15.98 -24.73
CA ASP A 659 -6.50 -14.64 -25.35
C ASP A 659 -6.88 -14.62 -26.84
N ARG A 660 -7.11 -15.78 -27.47
CA ARG A 660 -7.51 -15.89 -28.88
C ARG A 660 -8.97 -16.29 -29.08
N TRP A 661 -9.74 -16.47 -28.01
CA TRP A 661 -11.15 -16.83 -28.10
C TRP A 661 -11.99 -15.57 -27.98
N ASP A 662 -12.52 -15.09 -29.11
CA ASP A 662 -13.66 -14.17 -29.12
C ASP A 662 -14.85 -14.90 -28.48
N LEU A 663 -15.04 -14.69 -27.18
CA LEU A 663 -16.22 -15.15 -26.47
C LEU A 663 -17.41 -14.28 -26.91
N PRO A 664 -18.47 -14.85 -27.51
CA PRO A 664 -19.69 -14.09 -27.75
C PRO A 664 -20.35 -13.80 -26.40
N ASN A 665 -20.68 -12.51 -26.18
CA ASN A 665 -21.46 -12.06 -25.03
C ASN A 665 -22.69 -12.94 -24.80
N ARG A 666 -22.65 -13.76 -23.74
CA ARG A 666 -23.79 -14.20 -22.94
C ARG A 666 -23.38 -14.40 -21.50
#